data_AF-A0A1M6M7K8-F1
#
_entry.id   AF-A0A1M6M7K8-F1
#
_cell.length_a   1.000
_cell.length_b   1.000
_cell.length_c   1.000
_cell.angle_alpha   90.00
_cell.angle_beta   90.00
_cell.angle_gamma   90.00
#
_symmetry.space_group_name_H-M   'P 1'
#
loop_
_entity.id
_entity.type
_entity.pdbx_description
1 polymer ?
#
loop_
_entity_poly.entity_id
_entity_poly.type
_entity_poly.pdbx_seq_one_letter_code
_entity_poly.pdbx_strand_id
1 'polypeptide(L)'
;MDDKLRELAEEAYSNYSSVLVDIDRIKTDISHVRQGKLELSEIQTDKERLHNRISREGTAELQALERINGEANFQDIRIIQRIVELSRAVGRITTNSRLGNTGYGTGFLIAPNLVLTNNHVLGTAEVAANSTIQFNYELDQQGNPNKSESFNLLPDEFFVTSHYKKDASDPYSGLDFTIVAVEKVSNGGTPISTFPTARLDKKLGKIIDGENCAIVQHPKGDYKKIVMKDIRMLVLKDDFLIYESDTLPGSSGSMVLGLGTGEVVALHHSAVPRKNRHGQWLRKDGSVVQPGDPDNMIDWMGNEGIRVSSILNMIAKIPVPKPMEKHKAALVGTMDTERRVAPSRVENRTTSSKTYIMNRSESTKVHTLYFEIQLSEVKEMQQDWKANAASLVPGLVLSEPLYPMSTEKAHRNFFYIEVESEKSPWEVAADLEGLPQIETCTPDLEMATDIKPGHYGRWSRNESLESLDDGTADWDKSEGDFKIKWANAHLVKDYIQQGKSLEYRGWNRKAVQLDKVDLDQKIPTDTNIKLVQLDTGYTDHNKVLDGYNLLYDEDFIDGEDARDEMSMGILRQPGHGTRTASIVVGKQANGTIKNDGNQGVVVSKEDKALVKVIPYRISKSVILIGRGRNLFDAVSQAINAEADIIFMCMGSYPRPMIYSIAKTAYERGIIWVCAAGNKVESVIAPAVYPGTIAVAATNPNNEPWRYTSYGPAVDIAAPGEDVYVPFKNKRQEDIMVFGSGTSYATPHVASAAALWKAKHSKFIKDHVKEPWQVVELFRKHLKETAEKDPNGNGSTWDEERFGAGILSVKKLLELEMPTEDGEIKKLLDGLTHAYKDKEKPAQWDLGVRETVHFLWNTARKKLTPGFESTTGQESLTERARISVAAMTGRPVNKVFESYDQFDEDQTEKLLKVYFESFN
;
A
#
# COMPACT_ATOMS: atom_id res chain seq x y z
N MET A 1 26.75 -23.99 2.38
CA MET A 1 25.54 -24.84 2.49
C MET A 1 25.88 -26.24 1.96
N ASP A 2 25.36 -27.30 2.58
CA ASP A 2 25.47 -28.68 2.07
C ASP A 2 24.74 -28.78 0.71
N ASP A 3 25.31 -29.49 -0.27
CA ASP A 3 24.73 -29.62 -1.62
C ASP A 3 23.32 -30.21 -1.57
N LYS A 4 23.04 -31.08 -0.59
CA LYS A 4 21.71 -31.63 -0.33
C LYS A 4 20.68 -30.58 0.10
N LEU A 5 21.06 -29.66 0.98
CA LEU A 5 20.17 -28.58 1.44
C LEU A 5 19.90 -27.56 0.33
N ARG A 6 20.88 -27.37 -0.56
CA ARG A 6 20.71 -26.51 -1.74
C ARG A 6 19.73 -27.11 -2.74
N GLU A 7 19.82 -28.42 -3.01
CA GLU A 7 18.86 -29.12 -3.87
C GLU A 7 17.43 -29.09 -3.29
N LEU A 8 17.28 -29.27 -1.97
CA LEU A 8 15.99 -29.17 -1.28
C LEU A 8 15.35 -27.77 -1.44
N ALA A 9 16.13 -26.71 -1.26
CA ALA A 9 15.66 -25.33 -1.43
C ALA A 9 15.32 -24.99 -2.90
N GLU A 10 15.99 -25.62 -3.86
CA GLU A 10 15.67 -25.52 -5.29
C GLU A 10 14.29 -26.15 -5.62
N GLU A 11 14.01 -27.32 -5.06
CA GLU A 11 12.72 -28.00 -5.22
C GLU A 11 11.60 -27.23 -4.52
N ALA A 12 11.85 -26.72 -3.32
CA ALA A 12 10.93 -25.84 -2.60
C ALA A 12 10.63 -24.54 -3.38
N TYR A 13 11.64 -23.95 -4.03
CA TYR A 13 11.44 -22.82 -4.93
C TYR A 13 10.59 -23.18 -6.15
N SER A 14 10.82 -24.35 -6.76
CA SER A 14 10.00 -24.83 -7.88
C SER A 14 8.53 -24.97 -7.44
N ASN A 15 8.30 -25.58 -6.27
CA ASN A 15 6.97 -25.72 -5.70
C ASN A 15 6.31 -24.37 -5.42
N TYR A 16 7.04 -23.42 -4.82
CA TYR A 16 6.58 -22.06 -4.57
C TYR A 16 6.23 -21.33 -5.88
N SER A 17 7.13 -21.37 -6.86
CA SER A 17 6.96 -20.69 -8.15
C SER A 17 5.71 -21.18 -8.91
N SER A 18 5.37 -22.46 -8.79
CA SER A 18 4.22 -23.07 -9.47
C SER A 18 2.86 -22.59 -8.96
N VAL A 19 2.81 -21.94 -7.79
CA VAL A 19 1.58 -21.47 -7.15
C VAL A 19 1.63 -19.99 -6.78
N LEU A 20 2.53 -19.22 -7.39
CA LEU A 20 2.70 -17.78 -7.15
C LEU A 20 1.38 -17.00 -7.25
N VAL A 21 0.57 -17.30 -8.27
CA VAL A 21 -0.73 -16.64 -8.48
C VAL A 21 -1.69 -16.89 -7.31
N ASP A 22 -1.71 -18.11 -6.76
CA ASP A 22 -2.54 -18.43 -5.59
C ASP A 22 -1.99 -17.80 -4.31
N ILE A 23 -0.66 -17.72 -4.18
CA ILE A 23 0.00 -17.02 -3.07
C ILE A 23 -0.35 -15.53 -3.10
N ASP A 24 -0.25 -14.88 -4.25
CA ASP A 24 -0.57 -13.45 -4.40
C ASP A 24 -2.05 -13.18 -4.16
N ARG A 25 -2.93 -14.05 -4.66
CA ARG A 25 -4.36 -14.02 -4.35
C ARG A 25 -4.58 -14.12 -2.84
N ILE A 26 -4.02 -15.12 -2.18
CA ILE A 26 -4.24 -15.35 -0.75
C ILE A 26 -3.60 -14.24 0.09
N LYS A 27 -2.44 -13.68 -0.28
CA LYS A 27 -1.87 -12.50 0.38
C LYS A 27 -2.79 -11.28 0.25
N THR A 28 -3.38 -11.09 -0.92
CA THR A 28 -4.38 -10.06 -1.18
C THR A 28 -5.64 -10.30 -0.35
N ASP A 29 -6.17 -11.51 -0.34
CA ASP A 29 -7.37 -11.88 0.40
C ASP A 29 -7.14 -11.86 1.91
N ILE A 30 -5.94 -12.21 2.42
CA ILE A 30 -5.58 -12.03 3.83
C ILE A 30 -5.50 -10.55 4.18
N SER A 31 -5.02 -9.71 3.25
CA SER A 31 -5.09 -8.25 3.43
C SER A 31 -6.55 -7.81 3.53
N HIS A 32 -7.45 -8.38 2.73
CA HIS A 32 -8.89 -8.16 2.82
C HIS A 32 -9.49 -8.67 4.14
N VAL A 33 -9.09 -9.85 4.64
CA VAL A 33 -9.51 -10.38 5.95
C VAL A 33 -9.00 -9.51 7.09
N ARG A 34 -7.74 -9.07 7.06
CA ARG A 34 -7.17 -8.12 8.02
C ARG A 34 -7.92 -6.79 8.02
N GLN A 35 -8.47 -6.40 6.86
CA GLN A 35 -9.28 -5.19 6.68
C GLN A 35 -10.78 -5.44 6.95
N GLY A 36 -11.19 -6.65 7.37
CA GLY A 36 -12.59 -7.04 7.61
C GLY A 36 -13.48 -7.01 6.36
N LYS A 37 -12.88 -7.03 5.17
CA LYS A 37 -13.56 -6.97 3.86
C LYS A 37 -13.99 -8.34 3.32
N LEU A 38 -13.44 -9.40 3.88
CA LEU A 38 -13.61 -10.79 3.48
C LEU A 38 -13.44 -11.63 4.74
N GLU A 39 -14.18 -12.72 4.87
CA GLU A 39 -14.03 -13.61 6.04
C GLU A 39 -12.87 -14.58 5.84
N LEU A 40 -12.18 -14.98 6.91
CA LEU A 40 -11.10 -15.99 6.77
C LEU A 40 -11.61 -17.28 6.10
N SER A 41 -12.88 -17.61 6.32
CA SER A 41 -13.58 -18.71 5.65
C SER A 41 -13.79 -18.51 4.15
N GLU A 42 -13.87 -17.26 3.68
CA GLU A 42 -14.09 -16.86 2.29
C GLU A 42 -12.81 -16.87 1.46
N ILE A 43 -11.62 -16.80 2.09
CA ILE A 43 -10.34 -17.09 1.40
C ILE A 43 -10.34 -18.53 0.89
N GLN A 44 -11.00 -19.45 1.60
CA GLN A 44 -10.98 -20.86 1.30
C GLN A 44 -11.90 -21.21 0.13
N THR A 45 -11.28 -21.53 -1.01
CA THR A 45 -11.99 -21.99 -2.23
C THR A 45 -12.48 -23.44 -2.13
N ASP A 46 -11.90 -24.26 -1.25
CA ASP A 46 -12.25 -25.67 -1.02
C ASP A 46 -13.39 -25.82 0.02
N LYS A 47 -14.61 -25.99 -0.48
CA LYS A 47 -15.84 -26.14 0.34
C LYS A 47 -15.81 -27.34 1.29
N GLU A 48 -15.15 -28.44 0.90
CA GLU A 48 -15.05 -29.64 1.74
C GLU A 48 -14.12 -29.39 2.93
N ARG A 49 -13.04 -28.63 2.71
CA ARG A 49 -12.10 -28.23 3.77
C ARG A 49 -12.75 -27.28 4.77
N LEU A 50 -13.52 -26.30 4.29
CA LEU A 50 -14.26 -25.39 5.15
C LEU A 50 -15.32 -26.13 5.97
N HIS A 51 -16.06 -27.07 5.36
CA HIS A 51 -17.03 -27.89 6.08
C HIS A 51 -16.38 -28.74 7.19
N ASN A 52 -15.26 -29.40 6.88
CA ASN A 52 -14.50 -30.17 7.86
C ASN A 52 -13.95 -29.30 9.00
N ARG A 53 -13.58 -28.04 8.70
CA ARG A 53 -13.13 -27.07 9.71
C ARG A 53 -14.25 -26.75 10.72
N ILE A 54 -15.44 -26.41 10.22
CA ILE A 54 -16.61 -26.09 11.06
C ILE A 54 -16.95 -27.29 11.97
N SER A 55 -16.89 -28.51 11.44
CA SER A 55 -17.12 -29.73 12.23
C SER A 55 -16.10 -29.95 13.36
N ARG A 56 -14.83 -29.55 13.17
CA ARG A 56 -13.75 -29.70 14.16
C ARG A 56 -13.84 -28.70 15.30
N GLU A 57 -14.34 -27.50 15.05
CA GLU A 57 -14.53 -26.47 16.08
C GLU A 57 -15.69 -26.81 17.05
N GLY A 58 -16.54 -27.77 16.69
CA GLY A 58 -17.60 -28.28 17.56
C GLY A 58 -18.75 -27.31 17.75
N THR A 59 -18.91 -26.33 16.86
CA THR A 59 -20.02 -25.38 16.84
C THR A 59 -21.28 -26.06 16.32
N ALA A 60 -22.11 -26.56 17.26
CA ALA A 60 -23.54 -26.72 17.01
C ALA A 60 -24.12 -25.36 16.55
N GLU A 61 -25.17 -25.37 15.71
CA GLU A 61 -25.96 -24.20 15.31
C GLU A 61 -26.10 -23.20 16.48
N LEU A 62 -25.31 -22.12 16.46
CA LEU A 62 -25.27 -21.16 17.56
C LEU A 62 -26.39 -20.14 17.40
N GLN A 63 -27.58 -20.56 17.85
CA GLN A 63 -28.50 -19.67 18.55
C GLN A 63 -27.87 -19.30 19.90
N ALA A 64 -27.15 -18.18 19.97
CA ALA A 64 -26.87 -17.49 21.23
C ALA A 64 -26.63 -16.00 20.96
N LEU A 65 -27.63 -15.21 21.35
CA LEU A 65 -27.60 -13.76 21.41
C LEU A 65 -26.60 -13.31 22.49
N GLU A 66 -25.45 -12.76 22.11
CA GLU A 66 -24.84 -11.55 22.71
C GLU A 66 -23.77 -10.97 21.76
N ARG A 67 -23.85 -9.66 21.54
CA ARG A 67 -22.94 -8.68 20.90
C ARG A 67 -21.61 -9.22 20.34
N ILE A 68 -21.60 -9.44 19.02
CA ILE A 68 -20.40 -9.64 18.20
C ILE A 68 -20.40 -8.54 17.15
N ASN A 69 -19.29 -7.80 17.09
CA ASN A 69 -19.15 -6.56 16.36
C ASN A 69 -17.92 -6.69 15.45
N GLY A 70 -18.14 -7.17 14.22
CA GLY A 70 -17.09 -7.69 13.33
C GLY A 70 -16.79 -9.19 13.53
N GLU A 71 -15.93 -9.75 12.68
CA GLU A 71 -15.50 -11.15 12.76
C GLU A 71 -14.97 -11.51 14.14
N ALA A 72 -15.59 -12.51 14.76
CA ALA A 72 -15.21 -13.01 16.07
C ALA A 72 -13.81 -13.65 16.03
N ASN A 73 -12.76 -12.85 16.22
CA ASN A 73 -11.38 -13.32 16.28
C ASN A 73 -11.00 -13.86 17.68
N PHE A 74 -11.94 -14.53 18.34
CA PHE A 74 -11.71 -15.19 19.63
C PHE A 74 -10.99 -16.51 19.40
N GLN A 75 -9.70 -16.58 19.76
CA GLN A 75 -9.07 -17.88 19.94
C GLN A 75 -9.32 -18.36 21.36
N ASP A 76 -10.06 -19.47 21.50
CA ASP A 76 -10.29 -20.08 22.81
C ASP A 76 -8.94 -20.39 23.50
N ILE A 77 -8.83 -20.01 24.77
CA ILE A 77 -7.64 -20.23 25.61
C ILE A 77 -7.16 -21.69 25.60
N ARG A 78 -8.07 -22.65 25.34
CA ARG A 78 -7.75 -24.07 25.16
C ARG A 78 -6.71 -24.32 24.07
N ILE A 79 -6.62 -23.47 23.06
CA ILE A 79 -5.65 -23.60 21.97
C ILE A 79 -4.25 -23.28 22.48
N ILE A 80 -4.08 -22.17 23.20
CA ILE A 80 -2.79 -21.83 23.81
C ILE A 80 -2.38 -22.90 24.81
N GLN A 81 -3.32 -23.40 25.62
CA GLN A 81 -3.07 -24.52 26.54
C GLN A 81 -2.62 -25.77 25.79
N ARG A 82 -3.25 -26.10 24.64
CA ARG A 82 -2.89 -27.24 23.79
C ARG A 82 -1.53 -27.05 23.13
N ILE A 83 -1.18 -25.85 22.67
CA ILE A 83 0.14 -25.54 22.10
C ILE A 83 1.23 -25.71 23.16
N VAL A 84 1.03 -25.17 24.37
CA VAL A 84 1.95 -25.33 25.49
C VAL A 84 2.11 -26.80 25.86
N GLU A 85 1.02 -27.56 25.94
CA GLU A 85 1.07 -29.00 26.19
C GLU A 85 1.85 -29.72 25.09
N LEU A 86 1.51 -29.52 23.81
CA LEU A 86 2.17 -30.15 22.67
C LEU A 86 3.63 -29.73 22.52
N SER A 87 4.03 -28.54 22.94
CA SER A 87 5.43 -28.10 22.91
C SER A 87 6.36 -28.99 23.74
N ARG A 88 5.82 -29.68 24.76
CA ARG A 88 6.56 -30.66 25.56
C ARG A 88 6.87 -31.95 24.79
N ALA A 89 6.12 -32.23 23.73
CA ALA A 89 6.37 -33.34 22.82
C ALA A 89 7.51 -33.06 21.84
N VAL A 90 8.04 -31.82 21.79
CA VAL A 90 9.12 -31.42 20.89
C VAL A 90 10.47 -31.53 21.61
N GLY A 91 11.42 -32.16 20.93
CA GLY A 91 12.79 -32.33 21.40
C GLY A 91 13.83 -31.97 20.36
N ARG A 92 15.03 -31.69 20.85
CA ARG A 92 16.22 -31.44 20.04
C ARG A 92 16.87 -32.75 19.68
N ILE A 93 17.09 -33.00 18.39
CA ILE A 93 17.87 -34.14 17.89
C ILE A 93 19.34 -33.71 17.76
N THR A 94 20.23 -34.55 18.25
CA THR A 94 21.68 -34.44 18.04
C THR A 94 22.13 -35.65 17.24
N THR A 95 22.75 -35.42 16.07
CA THR A 95 23.25 -36.50 15.21
C THR A 95 24.74 -36.69 15.41
N ASN A 96 25.15 -37.88 15.84
CA ASN A 96 26.57 -38.18 16.03
C ASN A 96 27.08 -39.14 14.94
N SER A 97 28.29 -38.86 14.45
CA SER A 97 29.12 -39.81 13.70
C SER A 97 30.15 -40.44 14.64
N ARG A 98 30.81 -41.53 14.20
CA ARG A 98 31.95 -42.17 14.91
C ARG A 98 33.10 -41.20 15.30
N LEU A 99 33.11 -39.98 14.77
CA LEU A 99 34.12 -38.93 14.99
C LEU A 99 33.64 -37.71 15.82
N GLY A 100 32.39 -37.69 16.31
CA GLY A 100 31.82 -36.58 17.09
C GLY A 100 30.46 -36.09 16.57
N ASN A 101 29.94 -35.01 17.17
CA ASN A 101 28.65 -34.43 16.82
C ASN A 101 28.68 -33.80 15.43
N THR A 102 27.79 -34.22 14.54
CA THR A 102 27.77 -33.85 13.11
C THR A 102 26.61 -32.96 12.71
N GLY A 103 25.61 -32.74 13.59
CA GLY A 103 24.47 -31.88 13.26
C GLY A 103 23.38 -31.82 14.33
N TYR A 104 22.44 -30.90 14.13
CA TYR A 104 21.27 -30.70 14.99
C TYR A 104 20.00 -30.66 14.15
N GLY A 105 18.90 -31.15 14.72
CA GLY A 105 17.57 -31.03 14.14
C GLY A 105 16.50 -30.95 15.22
N THR A 106 15.26 -30.81 14.79
CA THR A 106 14.08 -30.87 15.65
C THR A 106 13.31 -32.15 15.37
N GLY A 107 12.71 -32.75 16.39
CA GLY A 107 11.76 -33.85 16.22
C GLY A 107 10.70 -33.81 17.30
N PHE A 108 9.62 -34.55 17.10
CA PHE A 108 8.53 -34.57 18.08
C PHE A 108 7.85 -35.93 18.19
N LEU A 109 7.33 -36.21 19.39
CA LEU A 109 6.72 -37.48 19.73
C LEU A 109 5.30 -37.57 19.15
N ILE A 110 5.06 -38.52 18.24
CA ILE A 110 3.76 -38.71 17.56
C ILE A 110 2.95 -39.89 18.13
N ALA A 111 3.61 -40.80 18.82
CA ALA A 111 3.04 -41.92 19.57
C ALA A 111 3.95 -42.23 20.77
N PRO A 112 3.52 -43.02 21.79
CA PRO A 112 4.22 -43.13 23.08
C PRO A 112 5.72 -43.42 23.03
N ASN A 113 6.22 -44.06 21.97
CA ASN A 113 7.63 -44.34 21.76
C ASN A 113 8.10 -44.03 20.32
N LEU A 114 7.42 -43.17 19.57
CA LEU A 114 7.76 -42.88 18.17
C LEU A 114 7.92 -41.38 17.94
N VAL A 115 9.07 -41.00 17.39
CA VAL A 115 9.44 -39.62 17.07
C VAL A 115 9.40 -39.42 15.56
N LEU A 116 8.86 -38.28 15.10
CA LEU A 116 8.89 -37.81 13.71
C LEU A 116 9.93 -36.70 13.54
N THR A 117 10.70 -36.75 12.45
CA THR A 117 11.60 -35.68 11.97
C THR A 117 11.80 -35.81 10.45
N ASN A 118 12.71 -35.04 9.84
CA ASN A 118 13.03 -35.15 8.41
C ASN A 118 14.03 -36.27 8.09
N ASN A 119 13.99 -36.77 6.85
CA ASN A 119 14.98 -37.72 6.35
C ASN A 119 16.37 -37.09 6.27
N HIS A 120 16.50 -35.85 5.84
CA HIS A 120 17.82 -35.22 5.84
C HIS A 120 18.40 -34.98 7.26
N VAL A 121 17.57 -35.05 8.31
CA VAL A 121 18.04 -35.06 9.72
C VAL A 121 18.46 -36.47 10.12
N LEU A 122 17.61 -37.49 9.90
CA LEU A 122 17.90 -38.90 10.20
C LEU A 122 17.85 -39.77 8.94
N GLY A 123 18.93 -39.70 8.14
CA GLY A 123 18.94 -40.29 6.79
C GLY A 123 18.92 -41.82 6.74
N THR A 124 19.47 -42.48 7.75
CA THR A 124 19.61 -43.94 7.80
C THR A 124 19.41 -44.47 9.22
N ALA A 125 19.09 -45.77 9.33
CA ALA A 125 19.01 -46.47 10.61
C ALA A 125 20.34 -46.38 11.39
N GLU A 126 21.49 -46.41 10.71
CA GLU A 126 22.80 -46.26 11.36
C GLU A 126 22.98 -44.86 11.99
N VAL A 127 22.60 -43.80 11.27
CA VAL A 127 22.64 -42.43 11.81
C VAL A 127 21.69 -42.31 13.00
N ALA A 128 20.49 -42.87 12.89
CA ALA A 128 19.52 -42.86 13.97
C ALA A 128 20.03 -43.59 15.22
N ALA A 129 20.65 -44.78 15.09
CA ALA A 129 21.19 -45.54 16.21
C ALA A 129 22.28 -44.79 17.01
N ASN A 130 23.00 -43.88 16.35
CA ASN A 130 24.04 -43.06 16.98
C ASN A 130 23.53 -41.69 17.47
N SER A 131 22.25 -41.40 17.26
CA SER A 131 21.64 -40.10 17.56
C SER A 131 20.82 -40.16 18.85
N THR A 132 20.61 -39.00 19.47
CA THR A 132 19.75 -38.86 20.66
C THR A 132 18.75 -37.73 20.50
N ILE A 133 17.62 -37.82 21.19
CA ILE A 133 16.65 -36.75 21.32
C ILE A 133 16.58 -36.24 22.75
N GLN A 134 16.58 -34.91 22.92
CA GLN A 134 16.56 -34.21 24.19
C GLN A 134 15.24 -33.45 24.35
N PHE A 135 14.41 -33.87 25.30
CA PHE A 135 13.21 -33.14 25.69
C PHE A 135 13.52 -32.16 26.82
N ASN A 136 12.65 -31.16 27.02
CA ASN A 136 12.83 -30.06 27.99
C ASN A 136 14.14 -29.26 27.83
N TYR A 137 14.77 -29.30 26.65
CA TYR A 137 15.91 -28.45 26.33
C TYR A 137 15.43 -27.02 26.03
N GLU A 138 15.00 -26.30 27.06
CA GLU A 138 14.33 -25.00 26.97
C GLU A 138 14.73 -24.10 28.16
N LEU A 139 14.31 -22.84 28.13
CA LEU A 139 14.51 -21.91 29.23
C LEU A 139 13.25 -21.84 30.11
N ASP A 140 13.43 -21.66 31.41
CA ASP A 140 12.35 -21.38 32.34
C ASP A 140 11.87 -19.90 32.24
N GLN A 141 10.88 -19.52 33.04
CA GLN A 141 10.32 -18.16 33.05
C GLN A 141 11.33 -17.08 33.49
N GLN A 142 12.41 -17.46 34.17
CA GLN A 142 13.47 -16.57 34.62
C GLN A 142 14.65 -16.54 33.63
N GLY A 143 14.56 -17.28 32.53
CA GLY A 143 15.60 -17.38 31.51
C GLY A 143 16.72 -18.37 31.83
N ASN A 144 16.56 -19.24 32.85
CA ASN A 144 17.55 -20.26 33.18
C ASN A 144 17.29 -21.56 32.39
N PRO A 145 18.35 -22.33 32.04
CA PRO A 145 18.18 -23.63 31.40
C PRO A 145 17.40 -24.63 32.25
N ASN A 146 16.34 -25.22 31.68
CA ASN A 146 15.63 -26.34 32.31
C ASN A 146 16.47 -27.63 32.25
N LYS A 147 16.14 -28.58 33.15
CA LYS A 147 16.74 -29.92 33.13
C LYS A 147 16.26 -30.68 31.89
N SER A 148 17.15 -30.88 30.93
CA SER A 148 16.89 -31.66 29.72
C SER A 148 16.94 -33.17 29.98
N GLU A 149 16.05 -33.92 29.36
CA GLU A 149 15.97 -35.38 29.43
C GLU A 149 16.35 -35.99 28.07
N SER A 150 17.45 -36.75 28.04
CA SER A 150 18.01 -37.33 26.80
C SER A 150 17.63 -38.80 26.65
N PHE A 151 17.20 -39.19 25.45
CA PHE A 151 16.81 -40.55 25.10
C PHE A 151 17.56 -41.03 23.87
N ASN A 152 17.95 -42.32 23.84
CA ASN A 152 18.52 -42.91 22.62
C ASN A 152 17.41 -43.32 21.64
N LEU A 153 17.74 -43.31 20.35
CA LEU A 153 16.83 -43.75 19.29
C LEU A 153 17.06 -45.24 18.98
N LEU A 154 15.97 -45.95 18.69
CA LEU A 154 15.92 -47.40 18.54
C LEU A 154 15.44 -47.80 17.13
N PRO A 155 16.24 -47.60 16.08
CA PRO A 155 15.84 -47.89 14.70
C PRO A 155 15.56 -49.38 14.46
N ASP A 156 16.16 -50.28 15.24
CA ASP A 156 15.87 -51.72 15.20
C ASP A 156 14.47 -52.06 15.71
N GLU A 157 13.89 -51.23 16.59
CA GLU A 157 12.52 -51.40 17.10
C GLU A 157 11.49 -50.81 16.15
N PHE A 158 11.78 -49.64 15.57
CA PHE A 158 10.98 -49.05 14.49
C PHE A 158 11.80 -48.01 13.72
N PHE A 159 11.87 -48.14 12.40
CA PHE A 159 12.45 -47.13 11.51
C PHE A 159 11.72 -47.12 10.17
N VAL A 160 11.18 -45.97 9.79
CA VAL A 160 10.55 -45.73 8.49
C VAL A 160 11.04 -44.40 7.98
N THR A 161 11.43 -44.33 6.71
CA THR A 161 11.94 -43.09 6.13
C THR A 161 11.50 -42.92 4.68
N SER A 162 11.36 -41.68 4.25
CA SER A 162 11.08 -41.27 2.87
C SER A 162 12.12 -40.24 2.45
N HIS A 163 12.87 -40.52 1.39
CA HIS A 163 13.83 -39.56 0.85
C HIS A 163 13.14 -38.34 0.26
N TYR A 164 13.78 -37.17 0.26
CA TYR A 164 13.21 -35.97 -0.36
C TYR A 164 13.13 -36.10 -1.89
N LYS A 165 14.18 -36.65 -2.51
CA LYS A 165 14.28 -36.80 -3.95
C LYS A 165 13.37 -37.93 -4.41
N LYS A 166 12.45 -37.62 -5.32
CA LYS A 166 11.58 -38.61 -5.95
C LYS A 166 12.41 -39.57 -6.80
N ASP A 167 12.37 -40.84 -6.46
CA ASP A 167 13.06 -41.94 -7.14
C ASP A 167 12.02 -42.83 -7.81
N ALA A 168 12.17 -43.08 -9.11
CA ALA A 168 11.28 -43.97 -9.85
C ALA A 168 11.34 -45.43 -9.38
N SER A 169 12.43 -45.82 -8.70
CA SER A 169 12.64 -47.15 -8.15
C SER A 169 12.14 -47.33 -6.72
N ASP A 170 11.92 -46.23 -5.98
CA ASP A 170 11.34 -46.22 -4.64
C ASP A 170 10.03 -45.40 -4.63
N PRO A 171 8.86 -46.05 -4.72
CA PRO A 171 7.57 -45.37 -4.72
C PRO A 171 7.26 -44.68 -3.38
N TYR A 172 8.11 -44.85 -2.37
CA TYR A 172 7.96 -44.25 -1.04
C TYR A 172 8.87 -43.05 -0.81
N SER A 173 9.55 -42.57 -1.85
CA SER A 173 10.35 -41.35 -1.85
C SER A 173 9.52 -40.11 -2.25
N GLY A 174 10.04 -38.90 -2.01
CA GLY A 174 9.42 -37.61 -2.36
C GLY A 174 8.91 -36.77 -1.20
N LEU A 175 9.02 -37.20 0.07
CA LEU A 175 8.37 -36.53 1.22
C LEU A 175 9.30 -36.14 2.37
N ASP A 176 10.58 -36.48 2.36
CA ASP A 176 11.57 -36.04 3.37
C ASP A 176 11.16 -36.21 4.85
N PHE A 177 10.78 -37.41 5.27
CA PHE A 177 10.45 -37.68 6.68
C PHE A 177 11.09 -38.97 7.19
N THR A 178 11.28 -39.04 8.51
CA THR A 178 11.74 -40.22 9.23
C THR A 178 10.94 -40.38 10.52
N ILE A 179 10.48 -41.60 10.78
CA ILE A 179 9.92 -42.02 12.06
C ILE A 179 10.83 -43.07 12.67
N VAL A 180 11.19 -42.87 13.93
CA VAL A 180 12.07 -43.77 14.66
C VAL A 180 11.56 -44.00 16.08
N ALA A 181 11.78 -45.21 16.61
CA ALA A 181 11.46 -45.48 18.01
C ALA A 181 12.43 -44.77 18.97
N VAL A 182 11.97 -44.48 20.18
CA VAL A 182 12.75 -43.88 21.26
C VAL A 182 12.70 -44.76 22.50
N GLU A 183 13.78 -44.78 23.28
CA GLU A 183 13.84 -45.51 24.55
C GLU A 183 12.70 -45.14 25.51
N LYS A 184 12.28 -46.12 26.31
CA LYS A 184 11.17 -45.96 27.26
C LYS A 184 11.52 -45.09 28.47
N VAL A 185 12.80 -44.97 28.79
CA VAL A 185 13.33 -44.25 29.95
C VAL A 185 14.55 -43.45 29.50
N SER A 186 14.65 -42.19 29.93
CA SER A 186 15.79 -41.33 29.60
C SER A 186 17.07 -41.82 30.30
N ASN A 187 18.21 -41.31 29.85
CA ASN A 187 19.49 -41.47 30.54
C ASN A 187 19.45 -40.91 31.98
N GLY A 188 18.49 -40.04 32.29
CA GLY A 188 18.25 -39.44 33.62
C GLY A 188 17.17 -40.14 34.45
N GLY A 189 16.59 -41.26 33.99
CA GLY A 189 15.60 -42.05 34.71
C GLY A 189 14.13 -41.63 34.48
N THR A 190 13.85 -40.72 33.55
CA THR A 190 12.50 -40.20 33.30
C THR A 190 11.77 -41.04 32.25
N PRO A 191 10.57 -41.59 32.54
CA PRO A 191 9.81 -42.34 31.54
C PRO A 191 9.34 -41.46 30.37
N ILE A 192 9.45 -41.97 29.13
CA ILE A 192 8.99 -41.25 27.91
C ILE A 192 7.48 -40.93 27.95
N SER A 193 6.70 -41.75 28.67
CA SER A 193 5.27 -41.53 28.91
C SER A 193 4.94 -40.27 29.70
N THR A 194 5.95 -39.60 30.28
CA THR A 194 5.82 -38.29 30.94
C THR A 194 5.65 -37.15 29.95
N PHE A 195 6.00 -37.37 28.68
CA PHE A 195 5.87 -36.41 27.59
C PHE A 195 4.57 -36.67 26.81
N PRO A 196 3.83 -35.61 26.41
CA PRO A 196 2.63 -35.77 25.62
C PRO A 196 2.96 -36.22 24.20
N THR A 197 1.99 -36.81 23.51
CA THR A 197 2.11 -37.21 22.11
C THR A 197 1.34 -36.26 21.21
N ALA A 198 1.99 -35.68 20.21
CA ALA A 198 1.38 -34.88 19.16
C ALA A 198 0.74 -35.80 18.10
N ARG A 199 -0.51 -36.20 18.38
CA ARG A 199 -1.25 -37.11 17.49
C ARG A 199 -1.47 -36.50 16.11
N LEU A 200 -1.24 -37.30 15.09
CA LEU A 200 -1.40 -36.93 13.70
C LEU A 200 -2.78 -37.33 13.17
N ASP A 201 -3.43 -36.43 12.45
CA ASP A 201 -4.74 -36.67 11.83
C ASP A 201 -4.66 -36.47 10.31
N LYS A 202 -5.19 -37.44 9.55
CA LYS A 202 -5.20 -37.45 8.07
C LYS A 202 -6.33 -36.61 7.47
N LYS A 203 -7.40 -36.35 8.22
CA LYS A 203 -8.59 -35.63 7.73
C LYS A 203 -8.24 -34.16 7.44
N LEU A 204 -8.87 -33.59 6.41
CA LEU A 204 -8.73 -32.18 6.03
C LEU A 204 -9.42 -31.25 7.05
N GLY A 205 -9.22 -29.93 6.90
CA GLY A 205 -9.86 -28.91 7.75
C GLY A 205 -9.11 -28.54 9.03
N LYS A 206 -7.87 -29.00 9.21
CA LYS A 206 -7.01 -28.65 10.36
C LYS A 206 -6.48 -27.22 10.30
N ILE A 207 -6.35 -26.69 9.08
CA ILE A 207 -5.94 -25.33 8.76
C ILE A 207 -6.58 -24.91 7.43
N ILE A 208 -6.90 -23.62 7.30
CA ILE A 208 -7.42 -23.01 6.07
C ILE A 208 -6.44 -21.96 5.52
N ASP A 209 -6.66 -21.59 4.26
CA ASP A 209 -5.82 -20.63 3.53
C ASP A 209 -5.85 -19.27 4.25
N GLY A 210 -4.69 -18.68 4.47
CA GLY A 210 -4.54 -17.42 5.21
C GLY A 210 -4.54 -17.51 6.73
N GLU A 211 -4.79 -18.70 7.30
CA GLU A 211 -4.76 -18.91 8.73
C GLU A 211 -3.34 -18.87 9.31
N ASN A 212 -3.20 -18.33 10.52
CA ASN A 212 -1.90 -18.31 11.20
C ASN A 212 -1.50 -19.72 11.69
N CYS A 213 -0.20 -20.04 11.62
CA CYS A 213 0.38 -21.25 12.21
C CYS A 213 1.22 -20.91 13.45
N ALA A 214 1.68 -21.93 14.16
CA ALA A 214 2.78 -21.83 15.11
C ALA A 214 3.81 -22.91 14.82
N ILE A 215 5.09 -22.57 14.92
CA ILE A 215 6.19 -23.54 14.77
C ILE A 215 6.96 -23.64 16.07
N VAL A 216 7.13 -24.87 16.57
CA VAL A 216 7.90 -25.17 17.78
C VAL A 216 9.19 -25.88 17.38
N GLN A 217 10.33 -25.26 17.69
CA GLN A 217 11.60 -25.58 17.03
C GLN A 217 12.85 -25.39 17.90
N HIS A 218 13.97 -26.02 17.50
CA HIS A 218 15.32 -25.83 18.05
C HIS A 218 16.28 -25.19 17.03
N PRO A 219 16.13 -23.88 16.74
CA PRO A 219 16.95 -23.21 15.73
C PRO A 219 18.42 -23.22 16.17
N LYS A 220 19.34 -23.59 15.27
CA LYS A 220 20.77 -23.82 15.50
C LYS A 220 21.09 -24.87 16.57
N GLY A 221 20.12 -25.71 16.92
CA GLY A 221 20.20 -26.59 18.09
C GLY A 221 20.16 -25.83 19.42
N ASP A 222 19.73 -24.57 19.42
CA ASP A 222 19.61 -23.77 20.65
C ASP A 222 18.37 -24.19 21.47
N TYR A 223 18.19 -23.56 22.64
CA TYR A 223 17.00 -23.74 23.47
C TYR A 223 15.72 -23.55 22.65
N LYS A 224 14.70 -24.35 22.98
CA LYS A 224 13.40 -24.39 22.30
C LYS A 224 12.82 -23.00 22.14
N LYS A 225 12.30 -22.70 20.94
CA LYS A 225 11.62 -21.45 20.62
C LYS A 225 10.31 -21.74 19.91
N ILE A 226 9.36 -20.82 20.05
CA ILE A 226 8.09 -20.82 19.32
C ILE A 226 7.99 -19.55 18.50
N VAL A 227 7.59 -19.66 17.23
CA VAL A 227 7.23 -18.51 16.40
C VAL A 227 5.71 -18.49 16.27
N MET A 228 5.10 -17.38 16.69
CA MET A 228 3.65 -17.17 16.68
C MET A 228 3.24 -15.87 15.98
N LYS A 229 4.19 -15.01 15.64
CA LYS A 229 3.95 -13.73 14.97
C LYS A 229 4.33 -13.87 13.50
N ASP A 230 3.47 -13.32 12.62
CA ASP A 230 3.69 -13.24 11.16
C ASP A 230 3.96 -14.60 10.47
N ILE A 231 3.42 -15.69 11.03
CA ILE A 231 3.47 -17.03 10.41
C ILE A 231 2.11 -17.45 9.88
N ARG A 232 2.01 -17.57 8.55
CA ARG A 232 0.72 -17.73 7.83
C ARG A 232 0.78 -18.80 6.79
N MET A 233 -0.27 -19.60 6.73
CA MET A 233 -0.49 -20.54 5.65
C MET A 233 -0.84 -19.76 4.38
N LEU A 234 0.06 -19.79 3.40
CA LEU A 234 -0.15 -19.11 2.12
C LEU A 234 -0.89 -20.02 1.16
N VAL A 235 -0.40 -21.24 0.92
CA VAL A 235 -1.02 -22.19 -0.01
C VAL A 235 -0.80 -23.62 0.47
N LEU A 236 -1.81 -24.47 0.25
CA LEU A 236 -1.70 -25.92 0.39
C LEU A 236 -1.62 -26.58 -0.99
N LYS A 237 -0.49 -27.24 -1.26
CA LYS A 237 -0.22 -28.02 -2.48
C LYS A 237 -0.31 -29.53 -2.16
N ASP A 238 -0.44 -30.37 -3.18
CA ASP A 238 -0.71 -31.83 -3.06
C ASP A 238 0.00 -32.54 -1.92
N ASP A 239 1.30 -32.32 -1.70
CA ASP A 239 2.05 -32.95 -0.62
C ASP A 239 2.66 -31.96 0.39
N PHE A 240 2.60 -30.66 0.09
CA PHE A 240 3.32 -29.62 0.80
C PHE A 240 2.42 -28.45 1.24
N LEU A 241 2.85 -27.76 2.27
CA LEU A 241 2.25 -26.56 2.84
C LEU A 241 3.26 -25.43 2.74
N ILE A 242 2.89 -24.32 2.07
CA ILE A 242 3.74 -23.13 1.95
C ILE A 242 3.28 -22.11 2.99
N TYR A 243 4.22 -21.60 3.79
CA TYR A 243 3.92 -20.64 4.85
C TYR A 243 5.08 -19.69 5.14
N GLU A 244 4.78 -18.52 5.68
CA GLU A 244 5.79 -17.54 6.11
C GLU A 244 6.23 -17.85 7.55
N SER A 245 7.52 -17.75 7.88
CA SER A 245 8.03 -17.93 9.25
C SER A 245 9.54 -17.65 9.33
N ASP A 246 10.01 -17.23 10.50
CA ASP A 246 11.44 -17.18 10.81
C ASP A 246 11.98 -18.58 11.15
N THR A 247 12.86 -19.11 10.30
CA THR A 247 13.56 -20.39 10.54
C THR A 247 15.07 -20.21 10.39
N LEU A 248 15.84 -21.04 11.11
CA LEU A 248 17.31 -21.07 11.04
C LEU A 248 17.78 -22.52 10.91
N PRO A 249 19.02 -22.79 10.46
CA PRO A 249 19.55 -24.16 10.39
C PRO A 249 19.35 -24.90 11.71
N GLY A 250 18.79 -26.12 11.71
CA GLY A 250 18.37 -26.85 12.92
C GLY A 250 16.86 -26.82 13.21
N SER A 251 16.11 -25.95 12.52
CA SER A 251 14.65 -25.94 12.49
C SER A 251 14.05 -27.13 11.71
N SER A 252 14.82 -27.86 10.92
CA SER A 252 14.36 -29.05 10.20
C SER A 252 13.75 -30.08 11.15
N GLY A 253 12.54 -30.52 10.83
CA GLY A 253 11.78 -31.51 11.57
C GLY A 253 10.88 -30.90 12.65
N SER A 254 10.71 -29.58 12.60
CA SER A 254 9.86 -28.85 13.55
C SER A 254 8.38 -29.09 13.33
N MET A 255 7.64 -29.03 14.43
CA MET A 255 6.20 -29.22 14.45
C MET A 255 5.50 -27.92 14.06
N VAL A 256 4.70 -27.96 13.00
CA VAL A 256 3.83 -26.85 12.57
C VAL A 256 2.40 -27.12 13.02
N LEU A 257 1.82 -26.20 13.79
CA LEU A 257 0.47 -26.25 14.34
C LEU A 257 -0.43 -25.20 13.68
N GLY A 258 -1.68 -25.52 13.39
CA GLY A 258 -2.68 -24.52 12.98
C GLY A 258 -3.26 -23.81 14.21
N LEU A 259 -3.25 -22.47 14.24
CA LEU A 259 -3.70 -21.74 15.43
C LEU A 259 -5.20 -21.87 15.69
N GLY A 260 -6.02 -22.12 14.68
CA GLY A 260 -7.46 -22.25 14.88
C GLY A 260 -7.92 -23.59 15.47
N THR A 261 -7.16 -24.68 15.29
CA THR A 261 -7.49 -26.01 15.83
C THR A 261 -6.53 -26.50 16.93
N GLY A 262 -5.32 -25.95 16.99
CA GLY A 262 -4.23 -26.44 17.84
C GLY A 262 -3.74 -27.83 17.44
N GLU A 263 -3.90 -28.21 16.16
CA GLU A 263 -3.55 -29.52 15.61
C GLU A 263 -2.31 -29.46 14.71
N VAL A 264 -1.61 -30.59 14.56
CA VAL A 264 -0.42 -30.69 13.70
C VAL A 264 -0.84 -30.68 12.23
N VAL A 265 -0.34 -29.69 11.50
CA VAL A 265 -0.68 -29.47 10.09
C VAL A 265 0.44 -29.92 9.16
N ALA A 266 1.70 -29.69 9.53
CA ALA A 266 2.86 -30.03 8.72
C ALA A 266 4.13 -30.31 9.54
N LEU A 267 5.11 -30.93 8.88
CA LEU A 267 6.50 -31.10 9.31
C LEU A 267 7.38 -30.10 8.54
N HIS A 268 8.02 -29.14 9.21
CA HIS A 268 8.91 -28.18 8.54
C HIS A 268 10.13 -28.89 7.92
N HIS A 269 10.47 -28.63 6.65
CA HIS A 269 11.57 -29.31 5.97
C HIS A 269 12.52 -28.41 5.17
N SER A 270 12.03 -27.31 4.58
CA SER A 270 12.89 -26.39 3.80
C SER A 270 12.42 -24.93 3.84
N ALA A 271 13.37 -24.00 3.68
CA ALA A 271 13.11 -22.60 3.38
C ALA A 271 13.14 -22.34 1.86
N VAL A 272 12.47 -21.29 1.40
CA VAL A 272 12.35 -20.92 -0.03
C VAL A 272 13.22 -19.68 -0.31
N PRO A 273 14.27 -19.78 -1.14
CA PRO A 273 15.19 -18.66 -1.38
C PRO A 273 14.65 -17.69 -2.44
N ARG A 274 14.88 -16.38 -2.29
CA ARG A 274 14.62 -15.40 -3.35
C ARG A 274 15.64 -15.57 -4.47
N LYS A 275 15.15 -15.56 -5.72
CA LYS A 275 16.00 -15.66 -6.91
C LYS A 275 15.83 -14.45 -7.82
N ASN A 276 16.91 -14.09 -8.49
CA ASN A 276 16.87 -13.15 -9.60
C ASN A 276 16.37 -13.81 -10.89
N ARG A 277 16.17 -12.99 -11.93
CA ARG A 277 15.75 -13.42 -13.28
C ARG A 277 16.68 -14.44 -13.96
N HIS A 278 17.90 -14.63 -13.46
CA HIS A 278 18.86 -15.61 -13.97
C HIS A 278 18.84 -16.93 -13.15
N GLY A 279 17.89 -17.08 -12.23
CA GLY A 279 17.76 -18.26 -11.37
C GLY A 279 18.79 -18.32 -10.24
N GLN A 280 19.51 -17.24 -9.96
CA GLN A 280 20.54 -17.19 -8.92
C GLN A 280 19.93 -16.70 -7.61
N TRP A 281 20.34 -17.31 -6.50
CA TRP A 281 19.86 -16.92 -5.17
C TRP A 281 20.37 -15.53 -4.80
N LEU A 282 19.54 -14.78 -4.11
CA LEU A 282 19.82 -13.43 -3.67
C LEU A 282 20.15 -13.40 -2.18
N ARG A 283 21.05 -12.49 -1.82
CA ARG A 283 21.28 -12.04 -0.46
C ARG A 283 20.25 -10.97 -0.09
N LYS A 284 20.11 -10.70 1.21
CA LYS A 284 19.23 -9.63 1.74
C LYS A 284 19.58 -8.22 1.25
N ASP A 285 20.81 -8.02 0.78
CA ASP A 285 21.27 -6.77 0.16
C ASP A 285 21.03 -6.72 -1.36
N GLY A 286 20.37 -7.73 -1.93
CA GLY A 286 20.06 -7.84 -3.36
C GLY A 286 21.20 -8.40 -4.22
N SER A 287 22.38 -8.67 -3.66
CA SER A 287 23.50 -9.26 -4.41
C SER A 287 23.39 -10.79 -4.53
N VAL A 288 24.11 -11.41 -5.47
CA VAL A 288 24.05 -12.86 -5.70
C VAL A 288 24.81 -13.63 -4.62
N VAL A 289 24.20 -14.67 -4.07
CA VAL A 289 24.82 -15.58 -3.08
C VAL A 289 26.06 -16.25 -3.66
N GLN A 290 27.16 -16.17 -2.92
CA GLN A 290 28.46 -16.73 -3.27
C GLN A 290 28.72 -18.05 -2.51
N PRO A 291 29.56 -18.95 -3.05
CA PRO A 291 29.98 -20.16 -2.34
C PRO A 291 30.65 -19.81 -1.00
N GLY A 292 30.07 -20.28 0.12
CA GLY A 292 30.58 -20.04 1.47
C GLY A 292 29.82 -18.99 2.27
N ASP A 293 28.85 -18.29 1.68
CA ASP A 293 28.00 -17.35 2.42
C ASP A 293 27.20 -18.05 3.54
N PRO A 294 27.03 -17.38 4.69
CA PRO A 294 26.21 -17.89 5.78
C PRO A 294 24.71 -17.75 5.45
N ASP A 295 23.91 -18.75 5.84
CA ASP A 295 22.47 -18.83 5.49
C ASP A 295 21.63 -17.62 5.94
N ASN A 296 22.07 -16.87 6.95
CA ASN A 296 21.38 -15.67 7.43
C ASN A 296 21.53 -14.46 6.50
N MET A 297 22.47 -14.51 5.55
CA MET A 297 22.65 -13.49 4.50
C MET A 297 21.75 -13.74 3.28
N ILE A 298 21.26 -14.98 3.12
CA ILE A 298 20.35 -15.34 2.03
C ILE A 298 18.99 -14.70 2.30
N ASP A 299 18.38 -14.14 1.26
CA ASP A 299 17.02 -13.63 1.32
C ASP A 299 16.04 -14.79 1.15
N TRP A 300 15.32 -15.13 2.22
CA TRP A 300 14.35 -16.22 2.24
C TRP A 300 12.94 -15.64 2.12
N MET A 301 12.19 -16.05 1.09
CA MET A 301 10.85 -15.54 0.79
C MET A 301 9.71 -16.28 1.49
N GLY A 302 9.99 -17.44 2.09
CA GLY A 302 8.98 -18.27 2.76
C GLY A 302 9.54 -19.63 3.19
N ASN A 303 8.67 -20.52 3.66
CA ASN A 303 8.98 -21.88 4.09
C ASN A 303 8.05 -22.90 3.45
N GLU A 304 8.51 -24.15 3.40
CA GLU A 304 7.73 -25.30 2.97
C GLU A 304 7.72 -26.36 4.09
N GLY A 305 6.56 -26.99 4.30
CA GLY A 305 6.39 -28.10 5.24
C GLY A 305 5.63 -29.25 4.59
N ILE A 306 5.99 -30.48 4.93
CA ILE A 306 5.34 -31.68 4.41
C ILE A 306 4.01 -31.87 5.15
N ARG A 307 2.92 -32.08 4.41
CA ARG A 307 1.60 -32.23 5.04
C ARG A 307 1.52 -33.53 5.83
N VAL A 308 0.93 -33.45 7.02
CA VAL A 308 0.69 -34.63 7.87
C VAL A 308 -0.16 -35.69 7.17
N SER A 309 -1.14 -35.29 6.35
CA SER A 309 -1.97 -36.24 5.59
C SER A 309 -1.13 -37.05 4.58
N SER A 310 -0.18 -36.40 3.91
CA SER A 310 0.72 -37.05 2.94
C SER A 310 1.68 -38.01 3.65
N ILE A 311 2.23 -37.62 4.80
CA ILE A 311 3.05 -38.48 5.66
C ILE A 311 2.26 -39.73 6.08
N LEU A 312 1.03 -39.57 6.59
CA LEU A 312 0.20 -40.69 7.04
C LEU A 312 -0.22 -41.62 5.90
N ASN A 313 -0.57 -41.07 4.73
CA ASN A 313 -0.88 -41.84 3.53
C ASN A 313 0.33 -42.64 3.04
N MET A 314 1.53 -42.09 3.16
CA MET A 314 2.77 -42.76 2.80
C MET A 314 3.08 -43.90 3.78
N ILE A 315 3.02 -43.63 5.09
CA ILE A 315 3.28 -44.63 6.15
C ILE A 315 2.37 -45.85 6.01
N ALA A 316 1.08 -45.64 5.70
CA ALA A 316 0.15 -46.75 5.48
C ALA A 316 0.65 -47.71 4.39
N LYS A 317 1.31 -47.19 3.36
CA LYS A 317 1.77 -47.93 2.18
C LYS A 317 3.21 -48.47 2.31
N ILE A 318 4.08 -47.83 3.09
CA ILE A 318 5.48 -48.28 3.26
C ILE A 318 5.50 -49.66 3.93
N PRO A 319 6.12 -50.69 3.33
CA PRO A 319 6.25 -52.00 3.96
C PRO A 319 7.21 -51.92 5.16
N VAL A 320 6.86 -52.60 6.26
CA VAL A 320 7.75 -52.71 7.43
C VAL A 320 7.98 -54.18 7.81
N PRO A 321 9.13 -54.52 8.42
CA PRO A 321 9.35 -55.85 8.97
C PRO A 321 8.27 -56.27 9.98
N LYS A 322 7.97 -57.58 10.06
CA LYS A 322 6.94 -58.11 11.00
C LYS A 322 7.04 -57.59 12.45
N PRO A 323 8.23 -57.43 13.07
CA PRO A 323 8.33 -56.86 14.42
C PRO A 323 7.84 -55.41 14.54
N MET A 324 7.93 -54.64 13.44
CA MET A 324 7.57 -53.23 13.36
C MET A 324 6.09 -52.99 13.03
N GLU A 325 5.38 -54.01 12.52
CA GLU A 325 3.95 -53.92 12.16
C GLU A 325 3.07 -53.51 13.36
N LYS A 326 3.44 -53.89 14.58
CA LYS A 326 2.70 -53.45 15.80
C LYS A 326 2.74 -51.94 15.98
N HIS A 327 3.92 -51.33 15.78
CA HIS A 327 4.11 -49.88 15.89
C HIS A 327 3.42 -49.15 14.73
N LYS A 328 3.49 -49.69 13.51
CA LYS A 328 2.77 -49.19 12.34
C LYS A 328 1.24 -49.24 12.55
N ALA A 329 0.71 -50.34 13.06
CA ALA A 329 -0.71 -50.50 13.36
C ALA A 329 -1.18 -49.53 14.46
N ALA A 330 -0.36 -49.28 15.49
CA ALA A 330 -0.67 -48.28 16.52
C ALA A 330 -0.75 -46.86 15.95
N LEU A 331 0.12 -46.51 15.01
CA LEU A 331 0.12 -45.23 14.27
C LEU A 331 -1.14 -45.05 13.40
N VAL A 332 -1.58 -46.11 12.74
CA VAL A 332 -2.72 -46.08 11.80
C VAL A 332 -4.08 -46.25 12.52
N GLY A 333 -4.13 -47.00 13.63
CA GLY A 333 -5.35 -47.39 14.34
C GLY A 333 -5.95 -46.35 15.30
N THR A 334 -5.19 -45.34 15.73
CA THR A 334 -5.68 -44.25 16.60
C THR A 334 -6.58 -43.21 15.88
N MET A 335 -7.00 -43.46 14.63
CA MET A 335 -7.67 -42.51 13.75
C MET A 335 -9.22 -42.54 13.74
N ASP A 336 -9.87 -43.45 14.47
CA ASP A 336 -11.31 -43.77 14.27
C ASP A 336 -12.25 -43.62 15.48
N THR A 337 -11.83 -43.09 16.63
CA THR A 337 -12.73 -42.99 17.82
C THR A 337 -13.34 -41.59 18.01
N GLU A 338 -14.62 -41.43 17.64
CA GLU A 338 -15.49 -40.26 17.89
C GLU A 338 -15.78 -40.01 19.39
N ARG A 339 -15.80 -38.74 19.83
CA ARG A 339 -16.18 -38.31 21.19
C ARG A 339 -17.70 -38.07 21.29
N ARG A 340 -18.39 -38.85 22.12
CA ARG A 340 -19.70 -38.52 22.71
C ARG A 340 -19.50 -37.65 23.96
N VAL A 341 -20.14 -36.48 24.04
CA VAL A 341 -20.36 -35.74 25.31
C VAL A 341 -21.79 -35.19 25.34
N ALA A 342 -22.49 -35.41 26.44
CA ALA A 342 -23.90 -35.07 26.66
C ALA A 342 -24.09 -33.64 27.23
N PRO A 343 -25.23 -32.96 26.98
CA PRO A 343 -25.43 -31.57 27.41
C PRO A 343 -26.05 -31.45 28.82
N SER A 344 -25.58 -30.47 29.60
CA SER A 344 -26.12 -30.09 30.91
C SER A 344 -26.97 -28.81 30.84
N ARG A 345 -28.18 -28.86 31.41
CA ARG A 345 -29.15 -27.76 31.59
C ARG A 345 -28.67 -26.70 32.60
N VAL A 346 -28.96 -25.42 32.33
CA VAL A 346 -29.10 -24.39 33.37
C VAL A 346 -30.36 -23.56 33.10
N GLU A 347 -31.11 -23.30 34.17
CA GLU A 347 -32.46 -22.72 34.21
C GLU A 347 -32.48 -21.19 34.05
N ASN A 348 -33.45 -20.70 33.28
CA ASN A 348 -33.80 -19.28 33.17
C ASN A 348 -34.61 -18.80 34.39
N ARG A 349 -34.20 -17.69 34.99
CA ARG A 349 -35.09 -16.86 35.84
C ARG A 349 -35.30 -15.49 35.20
N THR A 350 -36.56 -15.26 34.84
CA THR A 350 -37.15 -14.01 34.39
C THR A 350 -37.40 -13.06 35.56
N THR A 351 -37.10 -11.77 35.38
CA THR A 351 -37.87 -10.68 36.02
C THR A 351 -37.97 -9.48 35.09
N SER A 352 -39.18 -8.95 35.02
CA SER A 352 -39.67 -7.90 34.13
C SER A 352 -39.46 -6.48 34.67
N SER A 353 -39.20 -5.53 33.78
CA SER A 353 -39.73 -4.17 33.92
C SER A 353 -40.01 -3.56 32.54
N LYS A 354 -41.20 -3.00 32.40
CA LYS A 354 -41.84 -2.49 31.18
C LYS A 354 -41.22 -1.17 30.68
N THR A 355 -40.86 -1.19 29.40
CA THR A 355 -41.25 -0.23 28.33
C THR A 355 -40.91 1.25 28.47
N TYR A 356 -40.02 1.72 27.59
CA TYR A 356 -40.37 2.71 26.57
C TYR A 356 -39.70 2.32 25.24
N ILE A 357 -40.52 2.08 24.22
CA ILE A 357 -40.10 1.79 22.85
C ILE A 357 -40.13 3.09 22.07
N MET A 358 -39.01 3.50 21.50
CA MET A 358 -39.00 4.14 20.18
C MET A 358 -38.33 3.15 19.22
N ASN A 359 -39.13 2.66 18.27
CA ASN A 359 -38.62 1.94 17.12
C ASN A 359 -37.73 2.88 16.30
N ARG A 360 -36.45 2.55 16.20
CA ARG A 360 -35.72 2.65 14.93
C ARG A 360 -35.12 1.27 14.65
N SER A 361 -35.68 0.63 13.64
CA SER A 361 -35.03 -0.45 12.93
C SER A 361 -33.77 0.08 12.27
N GLU A 362 -32.63 -0.52 12.56
CA GLU A 362 -31.62 -0.95 11.61
C GLU A 362 -30.52 -1.65 12.41
N SER A 363 -30.14 -2.85 11.96
CA SER A 363 -29.07 -3.63 12.58
C SER A 363 -27.73 -2.94 12.35
N THR A 364 -27.15 -2.34 13.38
CA THR A 364 -25.81 -1.75 13.31
C THR A 364 -24.76 -2.85 13.44
N LYS A 365 -24.04 -3.14 12.35
CA LYS A 365 -22.78 -3.91 12.38
C LYS A 365 -21.66 -2.97 12.85
N VAL A 366 -20.72 -3.40 13.69
CA VAL A 366 -19.47 -2.64 13.90
C VAL A 366 -18.65 -2.62 12.64
N HIS A 367 -18.14 -1.43 12.34
CA HIS A 367 -17.22 -1.16 11.26
C HIS A 367 -15.88 -0.71 11.86
N THR A 368 -14.76 -1.12 11.25
CA THR A 368 -13.45 -0.49 11.51
C THR A 368 -13.39 0.81 10.71
N LEU A 369 -13.19 1.90 11.43
CA LEU A 369 -13.23 3.26 10.91
C LEU A 369 -11.85 3.89 11.08
N TYR A 370 -11.38 4.57 10.06
CA TYR A 370 -10.05 5.18 10.03
C TYR A 370 -10.16 6.67 10.25
N PHE A 371 -9.28 7.25 11.05
CA PHE A 371 -9.28 8.67 11.32
C PHE A 371 -7.88 9.26 11.28
N GLU A 372 -7.79 10.44 10.71
CA GLU A 372 -6.74 11.39 10.97
C GLU A 372 -7.15 12.22 12.19
N ILE A 373 -6.31 12.23 13.23
CA ILE A 373 -6.49 13.12 14.38
C ILE A 373 -5.33 14.09 14.53
N GLN A 374 -5.64 15.30 14.97
CA GLN A 374 -4.68 16.24 15.50
C GLN A 374 -4.85 16.29 17.01
N LEU A 375 -3.78 16.06 17.76
CA LEU A 375 -3.79 16.21 19.21
C LEU A 375 -3.67 17.68 19.61
N SER A 376 -4.28 18.01 20.75
CA SER A 376 -4.16 19.29 21.43
C SER A 376 -2.71 19.71 21.61
N GLU A 377 -2.41 21.00 21.43
CA GLU A 377 -1.07 21.54 21.68
C GLU A 377 -0.66 21.55 23.17
N VAL A 378 -1.59 21.27 24.08
CA VAL A 378 -1.35 21.23 25.53
C VAL A 378 -0.58 19.95 25.89
N LYS A 379 0.63 20.13 26.43
CA LYS A 379 1.58 19.03 26.69
C LYS A 379 1.00 17.96 27.62
N GLU A 380 0.25 18.36 28.64
CA GLU A 380 -0.40 17.45 29.59
C GLU A 380 -1.43 16.56 28.88
N MET A 381 -2.18 17.10 27.92
CA MET A 381 -3.16 16.36 27.14
C MET A 381 -2.50 15.38 26.16
N GLN A 382 -1.35 15.73 25.59
CA GLN A 382 -0.56 14.81 24.76
C GLN A 382 0.04 13.66 25.58
N GLN A 383 0.50 13.94 26.80
CA GLN A 383 0.99 12.91 27.73
C GLN A 383 -0.14 11.98 28.18
N ASP A 384 -1.31 12.55 28.46
CA ASP A 384 -2.51 11.80 28.79
C ASP A 384 -2.96 10.92 27.62
N TRP A 385 -3.00 11.45 26.40
CA TRP A 385 -3.24 10.66 25.19
C TRP A 385 -2.24 9.50 25.07
N LYS A 386 -0.94 9.78 25.20
CA LYS A 386 0.10 8.74 25.11
C LYS A 386 -0.06 7.64 26.15
N ALA A 387 -0.54 7.97 27.35
CA ALA A 387 -0.75 7.00 28.42
C ALA A 387 -2.09 6.27 28.31
N ASN A 388 -3.13 6.95 27.83
CA ASN A 388 -4.53 6.57 28.05
C ASN A 388 -5.39 6.52 26.78
N ALA A 389 -4.84 6.67 25.56
CA ALA A 389 -5.61 6.70 24.31
C ALA A 389 -6.64 5.57 24.18
N ALA A 390 -6.25 4.32 24.50
CA ALA A 390 -7.15 3.16 24.45
C ALA A 390 -8.29 3.21 25.47
N SER A 391 -8.15 3.99 26.55
CA SER A 391 -9.20 4.23 27.55
C SER A 391 -10.06 5.44 27.20
N LEU A 392 -9.48 6.44 26.53
CA LEU A 392 -10.18 7.66 26.09
C LEU A 392 -11.07 7.41 24.87
N VAL A 393 -10.66 6.49 23.99
CA VAL A 393 -11.36 6.15 22.75
C VAL A 393 -11.83 4.70 22.80
N PRO A 394 -13.11 4.47 23.13
CA PRO A 394 -13.69 3.13 23.05
C PRO A 394 -13.58 2.57 21.63
N GLY A 395 -13.08 1.34 21.50
CA GLY A 395 -12.88 0.70 20.20
C GLY A 395 -11.58 1.09 19.48
N LEU A 396 -10.67 1.86 20.11
CA LEU A 396 -9.37 2.16 19.52
C LEU A 396 -8.54 0.89 19.29
N VAL A 397 -8.25 0.58 18.03
CA VAL A 397 -7.44 -0.55 17.56
C VAL A 397 -5.98 -0.14 17.36
N LEU A 398 -5.78 1.02 16.73
CA LEU A 398 -4.45 1.56 16.40
C LEU A 398 -4.39 3.04 16.75
N SER A 399 -3.24 3.50 17.25
CA SER A 399 -2.91 4.91 17.32
C SER A 399 -1.43 5.11 17.06
N GLU A 400 -1.10 5.58 15.87
CA GLU A 400 0.28 5.80 15.43
C GLU A 400 0.50 7.25 15.01
N PRO A 401 1.66 7.85 15.33
CA PRO A 401 2.00 9.15 14.77
C PRO A 401 2.13 9.02 13.25
N LEU A 402 1.55 9.97 12.52
CA LEU A 402 1.68 10.03 11.06
C LEU A 402 3.15 10.22 10.63
N TYR A 403 3.98 10.76 11.52
CA TYR A 403 5.40 10.87 11.27
C TYR A 403 6.24 10.67 12.54
N PRO A 404 6.73 9.44 12.80
CA PRO A 404 7.39 9.10 14.05
C PRO A 404 8.77 9.77 14.22
N MET A 405 9.39 10.25 13.14
CA MET A 405 10.77 10.77 13.14
C MET A 405 10.88 12.30 13.04
N SER A 406 9.76 13.06 13.09
CA SER A 406 9.78 14.50 12.80
C SER A 406 10.30 15.27 14.00
N THR A 407 11.07 16.31 13.73
CA THR A 407 11.41 17.34 14.72
C THR A 407 10.35 18.44 14.81
N GLU A 408 9.46 18.56 13.81
CA GLU A 408 8.41 19.57 13.75
C GLU A 408 7.26 19.24 14.71
N LYS A 409 6.87 20.23 15.54
CA LYS A 409 5.79 20.09 16.53
C LYS A 409 4.46 19.69 15.88
N ALA A 410 4.12 20.27 14.73
CA ALA A 410 2.87 19.97 14.03
C ALA A 410 2.76 18.49 13.63
N HIS A 411 3.82 17.91 13.04
CA HIS A 411 3.82 16.50 12.63
C HIS A 411 3.73 15.53 13.80
N ARG A 412 4.27 15.89 14.97
CA ARG A 412 4.16 15.09 16.20
C ARG A 412 2.76 15.06 16.78
N ASN A 413 1.92 16.04 16.43
CA ASN A 413 0.54 16.12 16.89
C ASN A 413 -0.42 15.35 15.98
N PHE A 414 -0.03 15.02 14.74
CA PHE A 414 -0.85 14.28 13.81
C PHE A 414 -0.71 12.77 14.01
N PHE A 415 -1.83 12.10 14.22
CA PHE A 415 -1.90 10.65 14.38
C PHE A 415 -2.90 10.07 13.39
N TYR A 416 -2.64 8.84 13.01
CA TYR A 416 -3.59 7.99 12.32
C TYR A 416 -4.12 6.98 13.34
N ILE A 417 -5.43 6.92 13.49
CA ILE A 417 -6.08 6.02 14.43
C ILE A 417 -7.10 5.12 13.72
N GLU A 418 -7.25 3.92 14.24
CA GLU A 418 -8.26 2.95 13.82
C GLU A 418 -9.22 2.75 14.99
N VAL A 419 -10.53 2.92 14.75
CA VAL A 419 -11.57 2.79 15.77
C VAL A 419 -12.67 1.87 15.28
N GLU A 420 -12.95 0.82 16.03
CA GLU A 420 -14.11 -0.06 15.84
C GLU A 420 -15.36 0.58 16.46
N SER A 421 -16.39 0.84 15.66
CA SER A 421 -17.62 1.46 16.14
C SER A 421 -18.84 1.07 15.30
N GLU A 422 -19.99 1.00 15.95
CA GLU A 422 -21.32 0.86 15.31
C GLU A 422 -21.82 2.18 14.75
N LYS A 423 -21.23 3.30 15.20
CA LYS A 423 -21.57 4.64 14.76
C LYS A 423 -20.97 4.89 13.38
N SER A 424 -21.60 5.78 12.62
CA SER A 424 -20.99 6.24 11.37
C SER A 424 -19.60 6.88 11.63
N PRO A 425 -18.68 6.86 10.65
CA PRO A 425 -17.38 7.53 10.78
C PRO A 425 -17.50 8.96 11.29
N TRP A 426 -18.49 9.72 10.84
CA TRP A 426 -18.69 11.10 11.25
C TRP A 426 -19.18 11.27 12.69
N GLU A 427 -20.02 10.36 13.18
CA GLU A 427 -20.43 10.36 14.59
C GLU A 427 -19.25 10.01 15.51
N VAL A 428 -18.40 9.07 15.12
CA VAL A 428 -17.17 8.75 15.87
C VAL A 428 -16.21 9.93 15.85
N ALA A 429 -15.99 10.57 14.69
CA ALA A 429 -15.18 11.77 14.61
C ALA A 429 -15.69 12.89 15.53
N ALA A 430 -17.00 13.11 15.57
CA ALA A 430 -17.61 14.12 16.44
C ALA A 430 -17.46 13.80 17.94
N ASP A 431 -17.54 12.52 18.32
CA ASP A 431 -17.26 12.09 19.70
C ASP A 431 -15.79 12.30 20.07
N LEU A 432 -14.88 11.96 19.15
CA LEU A 432 -13.44 12.11 19.32
C LEU A 432 -13.04 13.58 19.47
N GLU A 433 -13.59 14.48 18.67
CA GLU A 433 -13.41 15.93 18.83
C GLU A 433 -13.98 16.48 20.14
N GLY A 434 -14.84 15.72 20.82
CA GLY A 434 -15.31 16.05 22.16
C GLY A 434 -14.24 15.83 23.24
N LEU A 435 -13.16 15.11 22.93
CA LEU A 435 -12.05 14.85 23.86
C LEU A 435 -11.12 16.07 23.91
N PRO A 436 -10.78 16.60 25.10
CA PRO A 436 -9.85 17.74 25.21
C PRO A 436 -8.44 17.45 24.68
N GLN A 437 -8.10 16.17 24.48
CA GLN A 437 -6.85 15.71 23.89
C GLN A 437 -6.83 15.80 22.37
N ILE A 438 -7.99 15.84 21.71
CA ILE A 438 -8.11 15.88 20.25
C ILE A 438 -8.59 17.28 19.85
N GLU A 439 -7.82 17.93 18.97
CA GLU A 439 -8.15 19.23 18.41
C GLU A 439 -9.03 19.10 17.17
N THR A 440 -8.75 18.13 16.30
CA THR A 440 -9.58 17.81 15.13
C THR A 440 -9.58 16.31 14.87
N CYS A 441 -10.69 15.76 14.38
CA CYS A 441 -10.77 14.37 13.95
C CYS A 441 -11.46 14.28 12.60
N THR A 442 -10.76 13.82 11.57
CA THR A 442 -11.32 13.66 10.22
C THR A 442 -11.33 12.18 9.87
N PRO A 443 -12.49 11.58 9.54
CA PRO A 443 -12.51 10.20 9.06
C PRO A 443 -11.80 10.11 7.71
N ASP A 444 -10.95 9.11 7.56
CA ASP A 444 -10.27 8.77 6.32
C ASP A 444 -11.14 7.81 5.50
N LEU A 445 -12.09 8.40 4.78
CA LEU A 445 -13.04 7.65 3.96
C LEU A 445 -12.52 7.39 2.55
N GLU A 446 -12.93 6.26 1.97
CA GLU A 446 -12.76 5.99 0.55
C GLU A 446 -13.61 6.95 -0.29
N MET A 447 -12.99 7.98 -0.85
CA MET A 447 -13.60 8.89 -1.82
C MET A 447 -13.09 8.58 -3.21
N ALA A 448 -13.96 8.50 -4.21
CA ALA A 448 -13.53 8.59 -5.60
C ALA A 448 -14.06 9.87 -6.24
N THR A 449 -13.23 10.44 -7.10
CA THR A 449 -13.50 11.72 -7.73
C THR A 449 -13.41 11.47 -9.22
N ASP A 450 -14.54 11.18 -9.86
CA ASP A 450 -14.54 10.74 -11.26
C ASP A 450 -13.91 11.79 -12.19
N ILE A 451 -12.91 11.36 -12.97
CA ILE A 451 -12.62 11.94 -14.27
C ILE A 451 -12.72 10.80 -15.29
N LYS A 452 -13.88 10.70 -15.96
CA LYS A 452 -13.98 9.98 -17.23
C LYS A 452 -13.10 10.66 -18.29
N PRO A 453 -12.29 9.90 -19.06
CA PRO A 453 -11.87 10.27 -20.41
C PRO A 453 -13.13 10.53 -21.26
N GLY A 454 -13.10 11.58 -22.08
CA GLY A 454 -14.31 12.25 -22.57
C GLY A 454 -15.29 11.38 -23.36
N HIS A 455 -16.58 11.68 -23.21
CA HIS A 455 -17.54 11.51 -24.31
C HIS A 455 -18.59 12.61 -24.34
N TYR A 456 -18.86 13.04 -25.57
CA TYR A 456 -19.62 14.19 -26.01
C TYR A 456 -21.13 14.04 -25.81
N GLY A 457 -21.81 15.13 -25.50
CA GLY A 457 -23.26 15.23 -25.60
C GLY A 457 -23.70 15.98 -26.85
N ARG A 458 -24.17 15.26 -27.89
CA ARG A 458 -25.54 15.33 -28.46
C ARG A 458 -25.63 14.64 -29.84
N TRP A 459 -26.40 13.54 -29.85
CA TRP A 459 -27.13 12.91 -30.95
C TRP A 459 -26.40 12.62 -32.27
N SER A 460 -26.02 11.34 -32.46
CA SER A 460 -26.29 10.59 -33.69
C SER A 460 -26.25 9.09 -33.38
N ARG A 461 -27.35 8.39 -33.68
CA ARG A 461 -27.41 6.92 -33.68
C ARG A 461 -26.63 6.43 -34.89
N ASN A 462 -25.39 6.04 -34.67
CA ASN A 462 -24.58 5.06 -35.41
C ASN A 462 -23.12 5.47 -35.23
N GLU A 463 -22.37 4.75 -34.39
CA GLU A 463 -21.01 4.25 -34.65
C GLU A 463 -20.29 3.79 -33.36
N SER A 464 -19.53 2.72 -33.56
CA SER A 464 -18.63 1.93 -32.71
C SER A 464 -18.34 2.33 -31.25
N LEU A 465 -18.81 1.44 -30.37
CA LEU A 465 -18.21 0.86 -29.16
C LEU A 465 -16.65 0.88 -29.01
N GLU A 466 -15.99 2.04 -28.99
CA GLU A 466 -14.54 2.13 -28.65
C GLU A 466 -14.21 3.47 -27.94
N SER A 467 -14.41 3.58 -26.62
CA SER A 467 -13.82 4.66 -25.81
C SER A 467 -13.68 4.34 -24.32
N LEU A 468 -13.48 3.06 -24.00
CA LEU A 468 -12.84 2.67 -22.75
C LEU A 468 -11.34 2.95 -22.94
N ASP A 469 -10.77 3.85 -22.14
CA ASP A 469 -9.30 4.04 -22.02
C ASP A 469 -8.72 2.80 -21.32
N ASP A 470 -8.78 1.67 -22.03
CA ASP A 470 -8.33 0.36 -21.62
C ASP A 470 -6.92 0.06 -22.20
N GLY A 471 -6.25 1.06 -22.76
CA GLY A 471 -4.99 0.90 -23.49
C GLY A 471 -5.14 0.62 -25.00
N THR A 472 -6.33 0.78 -25.61
CA THR A 472 -6.54 0.74 -27.08
C THR A 472 -6.57 2.12 -27.73
N ALA A 473 -5.63 3.01 -27.41
CA ALA A 473 -5.55 4.28 -28.11
C ALA A 473 -5.30 4.05 -29.63
N ASP A 474 -6.32 4.27 -30.44
CA ASP A 474 -6.21 4.24 -31.90
C ASP A 474 -5.63 5.57 -32.38
N TRP A 475 -4.35 5.54 -32.75
CA TRP A 475 -3.52 6.70 -33.06
C TRP A 475 -4.08 7.55 -34.22
N ASP A 476 -4.65 6.91 -35.25
CA ASP A 476 -5.18 7.58 -36.45
C ASP A 476 -6.34 8.52 -36.10
N LYS A 477 -7.19 8.10 -35.16
CA LYS A 477 -8.34 8.88 -34.69
C LYS A 477 -7.90 10.11 -33.88
N SER A 478 -6.90 9.95 -33.00
CA SER A 478 -6.48 11.03 -32.08
C SER A 478 -5.85 12.25 -32.78
N GLU A 479 -5.01 12.05 -33.81
CA GLU A 479 -4.39 13.15 -34.54
C GLU A 479 -5.38 13.81 -35.52
N GLY A 480 -6.29 13.02 -36.11
CA GLY A 480 -7.39 13.52 -36.91
C GLY A 480 -8.31 14.43 -36.09
N ASP A 481 -8.72 13.98 -34.91
CA ASP A 481 -9.58 14.75 -33.99
C ASP A 481 -8.93 16.06 -33.56
N PHE A 482 -7.63 16.03 -33.22
CA PHE A 482 -6.88 17.25 -32.91
C PHE A 482 -6.91 18.25 -34.06
N LYS A 483 -6.63 17.80 -35.29
CA LYS A 483 -6.64 18.65 -36.48
C LYS A 483 -8.02 19.22 -36.74
N ILE A 484 -9.08 18.43 -36.57
CA ILE A 484 -10.47 18.89 -36.76
C ILE A 484 -10.82 19.95 -35.71
N LYS A 485 -10.50 19.69 -34.44
CA LYS A 485 -10.83 20.56 -33.32
C LYS A 485 -10.05 21.88 -33.34
N TRP A 486 -8.77 21.83 -33.68
CA TRP A 486 -7.84 22.97 -33.56
C TRP A 486 -7.34 23.51 -34.91
N ALA A 487 -7.97 23.17 -36.04
CA ALA A 487 -7.57 23.64 -37.39
C ALA A 487 -7.38 25.17 -37.48
N ASN A 488 -8.18 25.93 -36.73
CA ASN A 488 -8.19 27.39 -36.75
C ASN A 488 -7.51 28.00 -35.52
N ALA A 489 -6.90 27.18 -34.66
CA ALA A 489 -6.41 27.65 -33.38
C ALA A 489 -5.12 28.48 -33.50
N HIS A 490 -5.02 29.55 -32.73
CA HIS A 490 -3.95 30.56 -32.91
C HIS A 490 -2.54 29.96 -32.95
N LEU A 491 -2.24 29.01 -32.06
CA LEU A 491 -0.89 28.43 -31.96
C LEU A 491 -0.54 27.42 -33.05
N VAL A 492 -1.53 26.76 -33.65
CA VAL A 492 -1.33 25.60 -34.52
C VAL A 492 -1.89 25.74 -35.94
N LYS A 493 -2.76 26.73 -36.20
CA LYS A 493 -3.45 26.90 -37.50
C LYS A 493 -2.51 26.84 -38.70
N ASP A 494 -1.41 27.59 -38.64
CA ASP A 494 -0.48 27.71 -39.77
C ASP A 494 0.29 26.40 -39.96
N TYR A 495 0.63 25.71 -38.86
CA TYR A 495 1.34 24.44 -38.91
C TYR A 495 0.46 23.31 -39.43
N ILE A 496 -0.81 23.25 -39.02
CA ILE A 496 -1.78 22.28 -39.53
C ILE A 496 -1.99 22.50 -41.04
N GLN A 497 -2.23 23.75 -41.48
CA GLN A 497 -2.43 24.08 -42.89
C GLN A 497 -1.20 23.79 -43.76
N GLN A 498 0.00 23.96 -43.22
CA GLN A 498 1.27 23.68 -43.91
C GLN A 498 1.71 22.20 -43.82
N GLY A 499 0.95 21.33 -43.13
CA GLY A 499 1.34 19.93 -42.93
C GLY A 499 2.54 19.72 -42.00
N LYS A 500 2.87 20.71 -41.17
CA LYS A 500 4.03 20.73 -40.25
C LYS A 500 3.70 20.00 -38.93
N SER A 501 3.80 18.67 -38.99
CA SER A 501 3.34 17.80 -37.90
C SER A 501 4.12 17.89 -36.60
N LEU A 502 5.44 18.05 -36.66
CA LEU A 502 6.27 18.18 -35.47
C LEU A 502 5.94 19.46 -34.70
N GLU A 503 5.68 20.54 -35.42
CA GLU A 503 5.45 21.87 -34.87
C GLU A 503 4.10 21.98 -34.16
N TYR A 504 3.00 21.44 -34.73
CA TYR A 504 1.72 21.46 -34.02
C TYR A 504 1.65 20.41 -32.89
N ARG A 505 2.40 19.29 -32.97
CA ARG A 505 2.51 18.34 -31.84
C ARG A 505 3.23 18.95 -30.63
N GLY A 506 4.15 19.89 -30.85
CA GLY A 506 4.86 20.63 -29.80
C GLY A 506 4.24 22.00 -29.44
N TRP A 507 2.96 22.23 -29.73
CA TRP A 507 2.32 23.55 -29.55
C TRP A 507 2.44 24.11 -28.13
N ASN A 508 2.39 23.24 -27.12
CA ASN A 508 2.52 23.56 -25.70
C ASN A 508 3.85 24.25 -25.38
N ARG A 509 4.93 23.95 -26.11
CA ARG A 509 6.24 24.62 -25.94
C ARG A 509 6.19 26.06 -26.45
N LYS A 510 5.49 26.29 -27.56
CA LYS A 510 5.26 27.62 -28.12
C LYS A 510 4.33 28.46 -27.25
N ALA A 511 3.30 27.84 -26.65
CA ALA A 511 2.39 28.49 -25.72
C ALA A 511 3.15 29.13 -24.54
N VAL A 512 4.16 28.43 -24.02
CA VAL A 512 5.02 28.95 -22.93
C VAL A 512 6.27 29.71 -23.42
N GLN A 513 6.34 30.00 -24.73
CA GLN A 513 7.40 30.76 -25.39
C GLN A 513 8.80 30.14 -25.28
N LEU A 514 8.89 28.83 -25.07
CA LEU A 514 10.16 28.11 -24.91
C LEU A 514 10.98 28.09 -26.21
N ASP A 515 10.32 28.14 -27.37
CA ASP A 515 10.94 28.23 -28.70
C ASP A 515 11.81 29.49 -28.89
N LYS A 516 11.65 30.48 -28.02
CA LYS A 516 12.38 31.75 -28.02
C LYS A 516 13.51 31.79 -26.97
N VAL A 517 13.82 30.68 -26.31
CA VAL A 517 14.82 30.58 -25.25
C VAL A 517 15.93 29.63 -25.66
N ASP A 518 17.17 30.02 -25.42
CA ASP A 518 18.32 29.11 -25.48
C ASP A 518 18.69 28.64 -24.07
N LEU A 519 18.23 27.44 -23.70
CA LEU A 519 18.45 26.91 -22.36
C LEU A 519 19.92 26.66 -22.06
N ASP A 520 20.71 26.23 -23.05
CA ASP A 520 22.14 25.92 -22.88
C ASP A 520 22.96 27.17 -22.51
N GLN A 521 22.49 28.35 -22.90
CA GLN A 521 23.11 29.63 -22.52
C GLN A 521 22.59 30.19 -21.19
N LYS A 522 21.32 29.88 -20.84
CA LYS A 522 20.63 30.49 -19.70
C LYS A 522 20.76 29.68 -18.41
N ILE A 523 21.03 28.38 -18.52
CA ILE A 523 21.04 27.44 -17.40
C ILE A 523 22.48 26.94 -17.16
N PRO A 524 22.98 26.98 -15.92
CA PRO A 524 24.30 26.42 -15.60
C PRO A 524 24.38 24.91 -15.90
N THR A 525 25.56 24.41 -16.26
CA THR A 525 25.76 22.99 -16.63
C THR A 525 25.81 22.03 -15.44
N ASP A 526 26.10 22.52 -14.23
CA ASP A 526 26.29 21.73 -13.00
C ASP A 526 25.11 21.89 -12.02
N THR A 527 23.88 21.83 -12.52
CA THR A 527 22.67 21.99 -11.70
C THR A 527 22.30 20.71 -10.97
N ASN A 528 22.36 20.73 -9.65
CA ASN A 528 21.89 19.64 -8.79
C ASN A 528 20.50 19.94 -8.22
N ILE A 529 19.48 20.02 -9.09
CA ILE A 529 18.09 20.25 -8.68
C ILE A 529 17.40 18.91 -8.43
N LYS A 530 16.88 18.72 -7.21
CA LYS A 530 16.05 17.56 -6.84
C LYS A 530 14.58 17.83 -7.17
N LEU A 531 14.16 17.40 -8.35
CA LEU A 531 12.79 17.54 -8.84
C LEU A 531 12.01 16.25 -8.62
N VAL A 532 11.14 16.22 -7.62
CA VAL A 532 10.35 15.05 -7.24
C VAL A 532 8.97 15.10 -7.88
N GLN A 533 8.57 13.98 -8.49
CA GLN A 533 7.24 13.79 -9.06
C GLN A 533 6.41 12.89 -8.15
N LEU A 534 5.28 13.39 -7.65
CA LEU A 534 4.28 12.58 -6.96
C LEU A 534 3.19 12.17 -7.95
N ASP A 535 3.25 10.94 -8.47
CA ASP A 535 2.35 10.45 -9.52
C ASP A 535 2.10 8.93 -9.43
N THR A 536 1.64 8.30 -10.51
CA THR A 536 1.38 6.85 -10.58
C THR A 536 2.61 5.97 -10.76
N GLY A 537 3.80 6.58 -10.70
CA GLY A 537 5.06 5.95 -11.04
C GLY A 537 5.49 6.18 -12.50
N TYR A 538 6.47 5.41 -12.96
CA TYR A 538 7.04 5.54 -14.30
C TYR A 538 6.99 4.23 -15.11
N THR A 539 7.10 4.33 -16.42
CA THR A 539 7.18 3.19 -17.36
C THR A 539 8.47 3.28 -18.17
N ASP A 540 8.85 2.16 -18.81
CA ASP A 540 10.05 2.07 -19.63
C ASP A 540 9.88 2.70 -21.03
N HIS A 541 9.18 3.82 -21.15
CA HIS A 541 8.98 4.48 -22.44
C HIS A 541 10.27 5.20 -22.86
N ASN A 542 10.74 4.98 -24.10
CA ASN A 542 12.04 5.47 -24.58
C ASN A 542 12.20 7.00 -24.54
N LYS A 543 11.08 7.72 -24.48
CA LYS A 543 11.05 9.19 -24.40
C LYS A 543 11.53 9.74 -23.06
N VAL A 544 11.41 8.98 -21.96
CA VAL A 544 11.62 9.52 -20.60
C VAL A 544 12.67 8.77 -19.78
N LEU A 545 13.06 7.56 -20.17
CA LEU A 545 13.97 6.69 -19.43
C LEU A 545 15.26 7.40 -18.94
N ASP A 546 15.97 8.09 -19.83
CA ASP A 546 17.21 8.79 -19.48
C ASP A 546 16.98 10.12 -18.73
N GLY A 547 15.73 10.56 -18.65
CA GLY A 547 15.28 11.75 -17.94
C GLY A 547 15.02 11.52 -16.45
N TYR A 548 14.92 10.25 -16.01
CA TYR A 548 14.71 9.94 -14.61
C TYR A 548 16.01 9.80 -13.81
N ASN A 549 15.89 10.03 -12.51
CA ASN A 549 16.87 9.67 -11.50
C ASN A 549 16.31 8.53 -10.63
N LEU A 550 16.42 7.30 -11.14
CA LEU A 550 15.95 6.06 -10.52
C LEU A 550 16.85 5.55 -9.39
N LEU A 551 17.80 6.35 -8.92
CA LEU A 551 18.58 6.00 -7.72
C LEU A 551 17.80 6.33 -6.43
N TYR A 552 16.85 7.25 -6.55
CA TYR A 552 16.10 7.81 -5.43
C TYR A 552 14.59 7.65 -5.63
N ASP A 553 14.15 6.79 -6.55
CA ASP A 553 12.71 6.55 -6.70
C ASP A 553 12.17 5.73 -5.52
N GLU A 554 10.88 5.92 -5.24
CA GLU A 554 10.24 5.35 -4.04
C GLU A 554 8.80 4.95 -4.36
N ASP A 555 8.33 3.84 -3.79
CA ASP A 555 6.94 3.39 -3.88
C ASP A 555 6.28 3.38 -2.51
N PHE A 556 5.21 4.15 -2.38
CA PHE A 556 4.41 4.25 -1.16
C PHE A 556 3.20 3.33 -1.17
N ILE A 557 3.05 2.42 -2.15
CA ILE A 557 1.89 1.52 -2.32
C ILE A 557 2.23 0.08 -1.95
N ASP A 558 3.17 -0.55 -2.66
CA ASP A 558 3.55 -1.96 -2.53
C ASP A 558 5.07 -2.23 -2.37
N GLY A 559 5.90 -1.18 -2.44
CA GLY A 559 7.19 -1.13 -1.73
C GLY A 559 8.41 -1.77 -2.40
N GLU A 560 8.50 -1.81 -3.73
CA GLU A 560 9.71 -2.26 -4.45
C GLU A 560 10.46 -1.13 -5.15
N ASP A 561 9.85 -0.49 -6.16
CA ASP A 561 10.37 0.65 -6.92
C ASP A 561 9.20 1.49 -7.45
N ALA A 562 9.42 2.71 -7.94
CA ALA A 562 8.31 3.57 -8.39
C ALA A 562 7.74 3.15 -9.75
N ARG A 563 7.96 1.90 -10.20
CA ARG A 563 7.58 1.44 -11.53
C ARG A 563 6.07 1.20 -11.62
N ASP A 564 5.46 1.75 -12.65
CA ASP A 564 4.08 1.48 -12.99
C ASP A 564 4.01 0.21 -13.85
N GLU A 565 3.48 -0.86 -13.26
CA GLU A 565 3.25 -2.15 -13.92
C GLU A 565 2.19 -2.11 -15.04
N MET A 566 1.66 -0.92 -15.35
CA MET A 566 0.59 -0.74 -16.34
C MET A 566 -0.67 -1.54 -15.97
N SER A 567 -0.94 -1.68 -14.67
CA SER A 567 -2.01 -2.53 -14.18
C SER A 567 -3.39 -1.99 -14.60
N MET A 568 -4.16 -2.81 -15.31
CA MET A 568 -5.47 -2.45 -15.85
C MET A 568 -6.56 -2.64 -14.81
N GLY A 569 -7.56 -1.76 -14.80
CA GLY A 569 -8.71 -1.87 -13.88
C GLY A 569 -9.62 -0.65 -13.93
N ILE A 570 -10.79 -0.77 -13.30
CA ILE A 570 -11.73 0.35 -13.13
C ILE A 570 -11.00 1.47 -12.37
N LEU A 571 -11.04 2.70 -12.89
CA LEU A 571 -10.43 3.92 -12.30
C LEU A 571 -8.89 3.94 -12.21
N ARG A 572 -8.17 2.98 -12.81
CA ARG A 572 -6.70 3.02 -12.90
C ARG A 572 -6.28 3.89 -14.10
N GLN A 573 -5.20 4.65 -13.95
CA GLN A 573 -4.61 5.45 -15.05
C GLN A 573 -3.17 5.02 -15.28
N PRO A 574 -2.94 3.81 -15.81
CA PRO A 574 -1.59 3.31 -16.04
C PRO A 574 -0.79 4.26 -16.95
N GLY A 575 0.48 4.44 -16.61
CA GLY A 575 1.41 5.29 -17.34
C GLY A 575 1.10 6.80 -17.23
N HIS A 576 0.27 7.25 -16.29
CA HIS A 576 0.02 8.68 -16.09
C HIS A 576 1.28 9.44 -15.70
N GLY A 577 2.05 8.95 -14.72
CA GLY A 577 3.30 9.58 -14.33
C GLY A 577 4.32 9.67 -15.47
N THR A 578 4.35 8.68 -16.37
CA THR A 578 5.17 8.76 -17.60
C THR A 578 4.72 9.88 -18.54
N ARG A 579 3.41 10.01 -18.76
CA ARG A 579 2.85 11.05 -19.62
C ARG A 579 3.18 12.45 -19.09
N THR A 580 3.01 12.69 -17.79
CA THR A 580 3.29 13.99 -17.17
C THR A 580 4.79 14.28 -17.06
N ALA A 581 5.62 13.27 -16.73
CA ALA A 581 7.07 13.40 -16.73
C ALA A 581 7.63 13.77 -18.11
N SER A 582 7.01 13.31 -19.19
CA SER A 582 7.45 13.62 -20.56
C SER A 582 7.40 15.11 -20.90
N ILE A 583 6.51 15.86 -20.24
CA ILE A 583 6.42 17.32 -20.41
C ILE A 583 7.61 18.01 -19.72
N VAL A 584 8.23 17.35 -18.74
CA VAL A 584 9.45 17.81 -18.08
C VAL A 584 10.67 17.36 -18.89
N VAL A 585 10.89 16.04 -19.01
CA VAL A 585 12.15 15.43 -19.46
C VAL A 585 12.03 14.61 -20.74
N GLY A 586 10.89 14.66 -21.43
CA GLY A 586 10.66 13.88 -22.65
C GLY A 586 11.62 14.28 -23.79
N LYS A 587 12.51 13.39 -24.17
CA LYS A 587 13.51 13.60 -25.23
C LYS A 587 12.95 13.28 -26.62
N GLN A 588 13.75 13.45 -27.66
CA GLN A 588 13.49 12.71 -28.91
C GLN A 588 13.62 11.22 -28.62
N ALA A 589 12.73 10.43 -29.19
CA ALA A 589 12.74 9.00 -28.91
C ALA A 589 13.99 8.33 -29.50
N ASN A 590 14.71 7.56 -28.67
CA ASN A 590 15.74 6.66 -29.17
C ASN A 590 15.07 5.51 -29.95
N GLY A 591 15.21 5.48 -31.27
CA GLY A 591 14.63 4.45 -32.15
C GLY A 591 13.44 4.93 -32.99
N THR A 592 12.61 4.01 -33.46
CA THR A 592 11.51 4.31 -34.40
C THR A 592 10.17 4.37 -33.67
N ILE A 593 9.84 5.51 -33.04
CA ILE A 593 8.44 5.79 -32.65
C ILE A 593 7.73 6.42 -33.85
N LYS A 594 6.67 5.76 -34.33
CA LYS A 594 5.84 6.29 -35.40
C LYS A 594 5.23 7.62 -34.94
N ASN A 595 5.46 8.69 -35.70
CA ASN A 595 4.93 10.02 -35.41
C ASN A 595 5.43 10.63 -34.07
N ASP A 596 6.69 10.43 -33.70
CA ASP A 596 7.28 11.17 -32.56
C ASP A 596 7.02 12.68 -32.67
N GLY A 597 6.98 13.34 -31.52
CA GLY A 597 6.64 14.75 -31.38
C GLY A 597 6.58 15.19 -29.92
N ASN A 598 6.54 16.50 -29.72
CA ASN A 598 6.70 17.16 -28.42
C ASN A 598 8.02 16.81 -27.71
N GLN A 599 8.49 17.70 -26.84
CA GLN A 599 9.72 17.53 -26.09
C GLN A 599 9.58 18.23 -24.73
N GLY A 600 10.25 17.70 -23.72
CA GLY A 600 10.21 18.20 -22.36
C GLY A 600 10.78 19.60 -22.22
N VAL A 601 10.22 20.38 -21.31
CA VAL A 601 10.56 21.79 -21.09
C VAL A 601 12.00 21.97 -20.58
N VAL A 602 12.54 21.02 -19.81
CA VAL A 602 13.93 21.08 -19.30
C VAL A 602 14.95 20.38 -20.21
N VAL A 603 14.57 20.04 -21.44
CA VAL A 603 15.44 19.39 -22.41
C VAL A 603 16.09 20.43 -23.32
N SER A 604 17.41 20.37 -23.44
CA SER A 604 18.20 21.30 -24.25
C SER A 604 18.09 21.04 -25.76
N LYS A 605 18.72 21.90 -26.57
CA LYS A 605 18.73 21.74 -28.04
C LYS A 605 19.45 20.47 -28.48
N GLU A 606 20.40 19.99 -27.67
CA GLU A 606 21.16 18.76 -27.88
C GLU A 606 20.43 17.52 -27.30
N ASP A 607 19.15 17.65 -26.96
CA ASP A 607 18.30 16.58 -26.43
C ASP A 607 18.77 16.03 -25.06
N LYS A 608 19.49 16.85 -24.30
CA LYS A 608 19.94 16.54 -22.94
C LYS A 608 18.96 17.07 -21.91
N ALA A 609 18.52 16.22 -20.99
CA ALA A 609 17.76 16.67 -19.83
C ALA A 609 18.69 17.44 -18.88
N LEU A 610 18.40 18.73 -18.65
CA LEU A 610 19.18 19.61 -17.78
C LEU A 610 18.91 19.32 -16.29
N VAL A 611 17.70 18.85 -15.99
CA VAL A 611 17.27 18.39 -14.67
C VAL A 611 16.64 17.01 -14.84
N LYS A 612 16.85 16.11 -13.87
CA LYS A 612 16.23 14.78 -13.85
C LYS A 612 15.03 14.76 -12.91
N VAL A 613 14.04 13.93 -13.25
CA VAL A 613 12.86 13.70 -12.41
C VAL A 613 13.08 12.51 -11.48
N ILE A 614 12.76 12.63 -10.20
CA ILE A 614 12.74 11.56 -9.21
C ILE A 614 11.28 11.09 -9.07
N PRO A 615 10.90 9.90 -9.55
CA PRO A 615 9.52 9.44 -9.49
C PRO A 615 9.19 8.85 -8.11
N TYR A 616 8.16 9.38 -7.45
CA TYR A 616 7.52 8.78 -6.28
C TYR A 616 6.14 8.26 -6.67
N ARG A 617 5.94 6.95 -6.52
CA ARG A 617 4.68 6.30 -6.81
C ARG A 617 3.80 6.33 -5.56
N ILE A 618 2.74 7.13 -5.60
CA ILE A 618 1.87 7.35 -4.43
C ILE A 618 0.46 6.80 -4.60
N SER A 619 0.07 6.44 -5.83
CA SER A 619 -1.21 5.81 -6.13
C SER A 619 -1.19 5.09 -7.48
N LYS A 620 -2.01 4.05 -7.66
CA LYS A 620 -2.26 3.43 -8.98
C LYS A 620 -3.27 4.25 -9.83
N SER A 621 -3.69 5.40 -9.30
CA SER A 621 -4.68 6.32 -9.87
C SER A 621 -4.28 7.77 -9.62
N VAL A 622 -4.72 8.70 -10.47
CA VAL A 622 -4.54 10.16 -10.28
C VAL A 622 -5.52 10.77 -9.28
N ILE A 623 -6.24 9.91 -8.56
CA ILE A 623 -7.15 10.24 -7.49
C ILE A 623 -6.61 9.54 -6.24
N LEU A 624 -6.44 10.29 -5.16
CA LEU A 624 -5.96 9.75 -3.89
C LEU A 624 -7.13 9.27 -3.02
N ILE A 625 -7.47 7.98 -3.16
CA ILE A 625 -8.55 7.29 -2.40
C ILE A 625 -7.96 6.59 -1.18
N GLY A 626 -8.24 7.02 0.05
CA GLY A 626 -7.66 6.39 1.25
C GLY A 626 -6.14 6.36 1.26
N ARG A 627 -5.53 7.34 0.57
CA ARG A 627 -4.07 7.51 0.40
C ARG A 627 -3.57 8.81 1.01
N GLY A 628 -4.36 9.43 1.91
CA GLY A 628 -3.95 10.64 2.63
C GLY A 628 -2.64 10.43 3.38
N ARG A 629 -2.50 9.26 4.03
CA ARG A 629 -1.24 8.80 4.63
C ARG A 629 -0.11 8.67 3.61
N ASN A 630 -0.33 8.02 2.47
CA ASN A 630 0.70 7.84 1.44
C ASN A 630 1.18 9.17 0.85
N LEU A 631 0.27 10.13 0.61
CA LEU A 631 0.65 11.48 0.18
C LEU A 631 1.48 12.18 1.25
N PHE A 632 1.05 12.12 2.51
CA PHE A 632 1.78 12.71 3.63
C PHE A 632 3.17 12.09 3.77
N ASP A 633 3.29 10.77 3.70
CA ASP A 633 4.55 10.03 3.78
C ASP A 633 5.47 10.40 2.62
N ALA A 634 4.95 10.48 1.39
CA ALA A 634 5.73 10.83 0.21
C ALA A 634 6.27 12.26 0.24
N VAL A 635 5.44 13.22 0.68
CA VAL A 635 5.89 14.61 0.83
C VAL A 635 6.89 14.73 1.97
N SER A 636 6.68 13.97 3.06
CA SER A 636 7.62 13.95 4.17
C SER A 636 8.96 13.34 3.78
N GLN A 637 8.97 12.30 2.94
CA GLN A 637 10.18 11.74 2.36
C GLN A 637 10.86 12.73 1.41
N ALA A 638 10.09 13.47 0.59
CA ALA A 638 10.64 14.52 -0.26
C ALA A 638 11.27 15.66 0.57
N ILE A 639 10.67 16.04 1.71
CA ILE A 639 11.24 17.00 2.66
C ILE A 639 12.56 16.47 3.25
N ASN A 640 12.60 15.20 3.68
CA ASN A 640 13.82 14.56 4.19
C ASN A 640 14.92 14.46 3.16
N ALA A 641 14.55 14.18 1.92
CA ALA A 641 15.44 14.13 0.79
C ALA A 641 15.91 15.53 0.35
N GLU A 642 15.45 16.60 1.02
CA GLU A 642 15.73 17.99 0.71
C GLU A 642 15.35 18.33 -0.75
N ALA A 643 14.17 17.87 -1.19
CA ALA A 643 13.66 18.16 -2.52
C ALA A 643 13.60 19.66 -2.77
N ASP A 644 13.99 20.08 -3.98
CA ASP A 644 13.95 21.49 -4.35
C ASP A 644 12.57 21.91 -4.85
N ILE A 645 11.94 21.02 -5.61
CA ILE A 645 10.63 21.17 -6.23
C ILE A 645 9.91 19.83 -6.10
N ILE A 646 8.65 19.88 -5.70
CA ILE A 646 7.71 18.76 -5.78
C ILE A 646 6.65 19.16 -6.79
N PHE A 647 6.26 18.25 -7.67
CA PHE A 647 5.06 18.46 -8.48
C PHE A 647 4.12 17.26 -8.41
N MET A 648 2.84 17.58 -8.38
CA MET A 648 1.78 16.62 -8.15
C MET A 648 0.65 16.85 -9.15
N CYS A 649 0.45 15.88 -10.02
CA CYS A 649 -0.51 15.93 -11.13
C CYS A 649 -1.85 15.27 -10.77
N MET A 650 -2.17 15.28 -9.47
CA MET A 650 -3.34 14.65 -8.85
C MET A 650 -3.78 15.49 -7.63
N GLY A 651 -4.93 15.17 -7.02
CA GLY A 651 -5.41 15.88 -5.84
C GLY A 651 -6.49 15.14 -5.05
N SER A 652 -6.93 15.80 -3.97
CA SER A 652 -7.96 15.34 -3.03
C SER A 652 -8.68 16.54 -2.40
N TYR A 653 -9.54 16.30 -1.41
CA TYR A 653 -10.16 17.37 -0.64
C TYR A 653 -9.22 17.90 0.47
N PRO A 654 -9.43 19.13 0.95
CA PRO A 654 -8.66 19.72 2.04
C PRO A 654 -8.78 18.94 3.34
N ARG A 655 -7.63 18.64 3.93
CA ARG A 655 -7.42 17.92 5.20
C ARG A 655 -6.33 18.61 6.04
N PRO A 656 -6.47 18.70 7.37
CA PRO A 656 -5.47 19.31 8.25
C PRO A 656 -4.04 18.76 8.09
N MET A 657 -3.85 17.44 7.94
CA MET A 657 -2.54 16.82 7.78
C MET A 657 -1.86 17.26 6.48
N ILE A 658 -2.62 17.36 5.38
CA ILE A 658 -2.08 17.79 4.09
C ILE A 658 -1.79 19.31 4.10
N TYR A 659 -2.60 20.10 4.78
CA TYR A 659 -2.29 21.51 5.05
C TYR A 659 -1.00 21.65 5.85
N SER A 660 -0.82 20.85 6.90
CA SER A 660 0.37 20.89 7.76
C SER A 660 1.64 20.50 7.01
N ILE A 661 1.59 19.43 6.20
CA ILE A 661 2.76 19.01 5.44
C ILE A 661 3.05 19.97 4.28
N ALA A 662 2.02 20.58 3.67
CA ALA A 662 2.19 21.64 2.66
C ALA A 662 2.83 22.89 3.27
N LYS A 663 2.40 23.30 4.48
CA LYS A 663 3.04 24.37 5.24
C LYS A 663 4.50 24.02 5.51
N THR A 664 4.78 22.82 5.99
CA THR A 664 6.17 22.42 6.28
C THR A 664 7.05 22.39 5.03
N ALA A 665 6.56 21.87 3.90
CA ALA A 665 7.28 21.93 2.62
C ALA A 665 7.59 23.39 2.23
N TYR A 666 6.62 24.28 2.39
CA TYR A 666 6.78 25.72 2.18
C TYR A 666 7.82 26.34 3.12
N GLU A 667 7.76 26.07 4.43
CA GLU A 667 8.75 26.55 5.42
C GLU A 667 10.16 26.07 5.11
N ARG A 668 10.30 24.89 4.48
CA ARG A 668 11.57 24.32 4.03
C ARG A 668 12.02 24.82 2.66
N GLY A 669 11.29 25.74 2.04
CA GLY A 669 11.65 26.36 0.75
C GLY A 669 11.43 25.45 -0.45
N ILE A 670 10.60 24.42 -0.31
CA ILE A 670 10.25 23.49 -1.37
C ILE A 670 9.12 24.08 -2.20
N ILE A 671 9.35 24.26 -3.50
CA ILE A 671 8.31 24.73 -4.42
C ILE A 671 7.40 23.55 -4.74
N TRP A 672 6.19 23.52 -4.18
CA TRP A 672 5.21 22.47 -4.47
C TRP A 672 4.19 22.94 -5.51
N VAL A 673 4.30 22.42 -6.73
CA VAL A 673 3.43 22.74 -7.87
C VAL A 673 2.31 21.71 -8.01
N CYS A 674 1.07 22.16 -8.03
CA CYS A 674 -0.10 21.29 -7.90
C CYS A 674 -1.14 21.58 -8.98
N ALA A 675 -1.73 20.52 -9.53
CA ALA A 675 -2.87 20.64 -10.43
C ALA A 675 -4.07 21.29 -9.72
N ALA A 676 -4.67 22.32 -10.30
CA ALA A 676 -5.81 23.02 -9.69
C ALA A 676 -7.07 22.14 -9.57
N GLY A 677 -7.19 21.12 -10.42
CA GLY A 677 -8.35 20.22 -10.49
C GLY A 677 -9.02 20.23 -11.86
N ASN A 678 -9.87 19.22 -12.12
CA ASN A 678 -10.59 19.06 -13.38
C ASN A 678 -12.09 18.85 -13.11
N LYS A 679 -12.95 19.50 -13.89
CA LYS A 679 -14.41 19.36 -13.87
C LYS A 679 -15.06 19.64 -12.50
N VAL A 680 -14.34 20.36 -11.65
CA VAL A 680 -14.82 20.91 -10.39
C VAL A 680 -14.48 22.39 -10.39
N GLU A 681 -15.43 23.25 -10.07
CA GLU A 681 -15.21 24.69 -10.25
C GLU A 681 -14.17 25.27 -9.29
N SER A 682 -14.05 24.70 -8.09
CA SER A 682 -13.11 25.15 -7.06
C SER A 682 -11.78 24.41 -7.11
N VAL A 683 -10.72 25.07 -6.66
CA VAL A 683 -9.37 24.51 -6.55
C VAL A 683 -9.30 23.41 -5.48
N ILE A 684 -8.72 22.26 -5.80
CA ILE A 684 -8.63 21.09 -4.92
C ILE A 684 -7.34 21.09 -4.07
N ALA A 685 -7.26 20.26 -3.04
CA ALA A 685 -6.03 20.06 -2.28
C ALA A 685 -5.05 19.14 -3.04
N PRO A 686 -3.73 19.32 -2.88
CA PRO A 686 -3.08 20.35 -2.06
C PRO A 686 -3.01 21.75 -2.70
N ALA A 687 -3.42 21.91 -3.97
CA ALA A 687 -3.31 23.18 -4.71
C ALA A 687 -4.01 24.38 -4.05
N VAL A 688 -5.09 24.15 -3.29
CA VAL A 688 -5.79 25.23 -2.57
C VAL A 688 -4.96 25.83 -1.44
N TYR A 689 -3.89 25.17 -0.97
CA TYR A 689 -3.17 25.63 0.21
C TYR A 689 -2.21 26.79 -0.11
N PRO A 690 -2.13 27.80 0.78
CA PRO A 690 -1.35 29.01 0.54
C PRO A 690 0.11 28.77 0.14
N GLY A 691 0.79 27.78 0.73
CA GLY A 691 2.19 27.49 0.45
C GLY A 691 2.46 26.74 -0.86
N THR A 692 1.43 26.33 -1.59
CA THR A 692 1.56 25.63 -2.87
C THR A 692 1.38 26.58 -4.06
N ILE A 693 1.75 26.10 -5.25
CA ILE A 693 1.54 26.78 -6.53
C ILE A 693 0.44 26.07 -7.30
N ALA A 694 -0.76 26.66 -7.39
CA ALA A 694 -1.89 26.07 -8.10
C ALA A 694 -1.86 26.39 -9.60
N VAL A 695 -2.04 25.37 -10.42
CA VAL A 695 -1.92 25.47 -11.88
C VAL A 695 -3.23 25.11 -12.59
N ALA A 696 -3.83 26.11 -13.24
CA ALA A 696 -4.95 25.94 -14.17
C ALA A 696 -4.47 25.53 -15.58
N ALA A 697 -5.38 25.00 -16.41
CA ALA A 697 -5.08 24.54 -17.76
C ALA A 697 -5.58 25.49 -18.84
N THR A 698 -4.83 25.60 -19.94
CA THR A 698 -5.23 26.29 -21.18
C THR A 698 -5.20 25.37 -22.40
N ASN A 699 -5.79 25.86 -23.49
CA ASN A 699 -5.90 25.16 -24.76
C ASN A 699 -5.04 25.78 -25.88
N PRO A 700 -5.00 25.20 -27.09
CA PRO A 700 -4.25 25.75 -28.24
C PRO A 700 -4.69 27.14 -28.73
N ASN A 701 -5.82 27.67 -28.26
CA ASN A 701 -6.23 29.05 -28.48
C ASN A 701 -5.71 30.02 -27.41
N ASN A 702 -4.90 29.56 -26.46
CA ASN A 702 -4.53 30.32 -25.27
C ASN A 702 -5.75 30.75 -24.41
N GLU A 703 -6.82 29.98 -24.46
CA GLU A 703 -8.00 30.21 -23.61
C GLU A 703 -7.97 29.23 -22.43
N PRO A 704 -8.57 29.59 -21.27
CA PRO A 704 -8.78 28.66 -20.19
C PRO A 704 -9.50 27.40 -20.69
N TRP A 705 -8.99 26.23 -20.33
CA TRP A 705 -9.64 24.98 -20.67
C TRP A 705 -11.00 24.91 -19.96
N ARG A 706 -12.07 24.61 -20.68
CA ARG A 706 -13.45 24.62 -20.14
C ARG A 706 -13.69 23.76 -18.89
N TYR A 707 -12.79 22.83 -18.61
CA TYR A 707 -12.87 21.92 -17.46
C TYR A 707 -11.80 22.18 -16.40
N THR A 708 -11.02 23.25 -16.50
CA THR A 708 -10.07 23.61 -15.44
C THR A 708 -10.81 24.13 -14.22
N SER A 709 -10.38 23.71 -13.03
CA SER A 709 -10.76 24.39 -11.79
C SER A 709 -10.22 25.81 -11.76
N TYR A 710 -10.91 26.68 -11.03
CA TYR A 710 -10.64 28.11 -10.99
C TYR A 710 -10.88 28.71 -9.59
N GLY A 711 -10.41 29.93 -9.37
CA GLY A 711 -10.62 30.69 -8.14
C GLY A 711 -9.36 31.35 -7.62
N PRO A 712 -9.46 32.06 -6.48
CA PRO A 712 -8.40 32.94 -5.98
C PRO A 712 -7.12 32.21 -5.55
N ALA A 713 -7.20 30.89 -5.34
CA ALA A 713 -6.03 30.05 -5.06
C ALA A 713 -5.18 29.78 -6.30
N VAL A 714 -5.72 29.93 -7.53
CA VAL A 714 -4.95 29.71 -8.76
C VAL A 714 -3.84 30.74 -8.88
N ASP A 715 -2.58 30.29 -8.93
CA ASP A 715 -1.45 31.20 -9.11
C ASP A 715 -1.22 31.53 -10.59
N ILE A 716 -1.34 30.53 -11.47
CA ILE A 716 -1.04 30.65 -12.89
C ILE A 716 -1.78 29.60 -13.73
N ALA A 717 -1.87 29.81 -15.04
CA ALA A 717 -2.31 28.81 -16.00
C ALA A 717 -1.17 28.33 -16.91
N ALA A 718 -1.27 27.10 -17.42
CA ALA A 718 -0.32 26.53 -18.36
C ALA A 718 -1.01 25.57 -19.35
N PRO A 719 -0.36 25.17 -20.46
CA PRO A 719 -0.97 24.32 -21.49
C PRO A 719 -1.40 22.95 -20.96
N GLY A 720 -2.68 22.59 -21.11
CA GLY A 720 -3.21 21.35 -20.55
C GLY A 720 -4.29 20.64 -21.37
N GLU A 721 -4.85 21.24 -22.43
CA GLU A 721 -5.82 20.58 -23.32
C GLU A 721 -5.16 20.08 -24.61
N ASP A 722 -5.31 18.78 -24.89
CA ASP A 722 -4.75 18.10 -26.06
C ASP A 722 -3.23 18.32 -26.21
N VAL A 723 -2.49 17.97 -25.17
CA VAL A 723 -1.03 17.91 -25.13
C VAL A 723 -0.56 16.54 -25.64
N TYR A 724 0.41 16.52 -26.54
CA TYR A 724 0.94 15.28 -27.12
C TYR A 724 1.95 14.61 -26.18
N VAL A 725 1.67 13.39 -25.72
CA VAL A 725 2.39 12.68 -24.64
C VAL A 725 2.63 11.21 -24.98
N PRO A 726 3.70 10.58 -24.44
CA PRO A 726 4.02 9.19 -24.67
C PRO A 726 3.11 8.23 -23.90
N PHE A 727 2.85 7.06 -24.46
CA PHE A 727 2.03 6.03 -23.84
C PHE A 727 2.50 4.64 -24.28
N LYS A 728 2.44 3.65 -23.39
CA LYS A 728 2.63 2.24 -23.75
C LYS A 728 1.29 1.60 -24.03
N ASN A 729 1.08 1.13 -25.25
CA ASN A 729 -0.17 0.44 -25.60
C ASN A 729 -0.26 -0.95 -24.94
N LYS A 730 -1.38 -1.67 -25.12
CA LYS A 730 -1.55 -3.05 -24.60
C LYS A 730 -0.44 -4.04 -25.03
N ARG A 731 0.23 -3.79 -26.16
CA ARG A 731 1.34 -4.61 -26.66
C ARG A 731 2.70 -4.18 -26.11
N GLN A 732 2.73 -3.24 -25.16
CA GLN A 732 3.94 -2.62 -24.61
C GLN A 732 4.76 -1.85 -25.65
N GLU A 733 4.17 -1.49 -26.77
CA GLU A 733 4.80 -0.67 -27.80
C GLU A 733 4.71 0.81 -27.40
N ASP A 734 5.80 1.53 -27.65
CA ASP A 734 5.88 2.97 -27.44
C ASP A 734 5.06 3.70 -28.52
N ILE A 735 4.02 4.42 -28.09
CA ILE A 735 3.15 5.24 -28.92
C ILE A 735 3.01 6.65 -28.35
N MET A 736 2.43 7.56 -29.12
CA MET A 736 2.14 8.93 -28.70
C MET A 736 0.65 9.21 -28.85
N VAL A 737 0.07 9.94 -27.89
CA VAL A 737 -1.37 10.26 -27.82
C VAL A 737 -1.60 11.68 -27.34
N PHE A 738 -2.76 12.26 -27.63
CA PHE A 738 -3.18 13.53 -27.06
C PHE A 738 -3.90 13.32 -25.71
N GLY A 739 -3.49 14.08 -24.68
CA GLY A 739 -4.08 14.07 -23.35
C GLY A 739 -4.59 15.45 -22.93
N SER A 740 -5.65 15.49 -22.12
CA SER A 740 -6.22 16.73 -21.56
C SER A 740 -6.36 16.68 -20.02
N GLY A 741 -5.98 17.76 -19.32
CA GLY A 741 -6.01 17.85 -17.86
C GLY A 741 -5.11 18.95 -17.28
N THR A 742 -5.45 19.50 -16.11
CA THR A 742 -4.52 20.32 -15.29
C THR A 742 -3.26 19.55 -14.88
N SER A 743 -3.35 18.22 -14.84
CA SER A 743 -2.22 17.28 -14.74
C SER A 743 -1.16 17.47 -15.84
N TYR A 744 -1.54 17.92 -17.04
CA TYR A 744 -0.58 18.23 -18.11
C TYR A 744 -0.07 19.66 -18.06
N ALA A 745 -0.78 20.60 -17.44
CA ALA A 745 -0.33 21.98 -17.24
C ALA A 745 0.71 22.11 -16.11
N THR A 746 0.51 21.35 -15.04
CA THR A 746 1.37 21.29 -13.84
C THR A 746 2.87 21.08 -14.15
N PRO A 747 3.27 20.08 -14.98
CA PRO A 747 4.69 19.84 -15.27
C PRO A 747 5.37 20.97 -16.04
N HIS A 748 4.66 21.82 -16.79
CA HIS A 748 5.30 23.02 -17.39
C HIS A 748 5.74 24.01 -16.31
N VAL A 749 4.91 24.24 -15.30
CA VAL A 749 5.21 25.15 -14.20
C VAL A 749 6.30 24.55 -13.30
N ALA A 750 6.27 23.24 -13.03
CA ALA A 750 7.34 22.55 -12.31
C ALA A 750 8.69 22.65 -13.03
N SER A 751 8.66 22.49 -14.36
CA SER A 751 9.86 22.68 -15.19
C SER A 751 10.37 24.12 -15.14
N ALA A 752 9.47 25.10 -15.21
CA ALA A 752 9.82 26.52 -15.09
C ALA A 752 10.43 26.83 -13.71
N ALA A 753 9.90 26.24 -12.63
CA ALA A 753 10.46 26.35 -11.29
C ALA A 753 11.89 25.79 -11.21
N ALA A 754 12.12 24.60 -11.79
CA ALA A 754 13.44 23.99 -11.84
C ALA A 754 14.45 24.84 -12.61
N LEU A 755 14.08 25.36 -13.79
CA LEU A 755 14.92 26.24 -14.61
C LEU A 755 15.20 27.58 -13.90
N TRP A 756 14.19 28.18 -13.28
CA TRP A 756 14.32 29.42 -12.52
C TRP A 756 15.27 29.25 -11.33
N LYS A 757 15.09 28.18 -10.54
CA LYS A 757 15.93 27.88 -9.38
C LYS A 757 17.37 27.57 -9.80
N ALA A 758 17.56 26.85 -10.91
CA ALA A 758 18.86 26.60 -11.50
C ALA A 758 19.58 27.92 -11.91
N LYS A 759 18.91 28.79 -12.67
CA LYS A 759 19.44 30.09 -13.10
C LYS A 759 19.84 30.97 -11.91
N HIS A 760 19.01 31.01 -10.87
CA HIS A 760 19.18 31.92 -9.74
C HIS A 760 19.79 31.27 -8.49
N SER A 761 20.32 30.06 -8.62
CA SER A 761 20.88 29.27 -7.50
C SER A 761 21.90 30.03 -6.67
N LYS A 762 22.79 30.80 -7.31
CA LYS A 762 23.78 31.64 -6.62
C LYS A 762 23.12 32.73 -5.78
N PHE A 763 22.17 33.48 -6.35
CA PHE A 763 21.45 34.53 -5.63
C PHE A 763 20.70 33.96 -4.43
N ILE A 764 20.00 32.83 -4.63
CA ILE A 764 19.26 32.16 -3.57
C ILE A 764 20.21 31.78 -2.43
N LYS A 765 21.34 31.14 -2.74
CA LYS A 765 22.33 30.73 -1.74
C LYS A 765 22.97 31.91 -0.99
N ASP A 766 23.25 33.00 -1.69
CA ASP A 766 24.00 34.12 -1.13
C ASP A 766 23.11 35.09 -0.32
N HIS A 767 21.82 35.21 -0.67
CA HIS A 767 20.95 36.27 -0.14
C HIS A 767 19.68 35.80 0.57
N VAL A 768 19.12 34.64 0.21
CA VAL A 768 17.89 34.14 0.84
C VAL A 768 18.24 33.52 2.20
N LYS A 769 17.63 34.05 3.27
CA LYS A 769 17.91 33.61 4.65
C LYS A 769 16.86 32.66 5.17
N GLU A 770 15.60 32.94 4.87
CA GLU A 770 14.48 32.10 5.28
C GLU A 770 14.05 31.22 4.09
N PRO A 771 14.01 29.88 4.22
CA PRO A 771 13.78 29.01 3.07
C PRO A 771 12.45 29.28 2.34
N TRP A 772 11.37 29.62 3.07
CA TRP A 772 10.08 29.96 2.48
C TRP A 772 10.13 31.12 1.48
N GLN A 773 11.11 32.03 1.61
CA GLN A 773 11.30 33.13 0.68
C GLN A 773 11.64 32.63 -0.73
N VAL A 774 12.21 31.43 -0.88
CA VAL A 774 12.43 30.82 -2.20
C VAL A 774 11.11 30.60 -2.93
N VAL A 775 10.09 30.11 -2.21
CA VAL A 775 8.76 29.83 -2.78
C VAL A 775 8.06 31.14 -3.17
N GLU A 776 8.09 32.15 -2.30
CA GLU A 776 7.43 33.43 -2.59
C GLU A 776 8.17 34.27 -3.62
N LEU A 777 9.50 34.18 -3.66
CA LEU A 777 10.28 34.82 -4.72
C LEU A 777 9.97 34.17 -6.07
N PHE A 778 9.87 32.84 -6.13
CA PHE A 778 9.43 32.14 -7.34
C PHE A 778 8.00 32.55 -7.70
N ARG A 779 7.05 32.49 -6.77
CA ARG A 779 5.63 32.85 -7.00
C ARG A 779 5.50 34.28 -7.53
N LYS A 780 6.24 35.23 -6.95
CA LYS A 780 6.28 36.62 -7.40
C LYS A 780 6.75 36.72 -8.85
N HIS A 781 7.92 36.16 -9.16
CA HIS A 781 8.46 36.20 -10.52
C HIS A 781 7.57 35.45 -11.51
N LEU A 782 6.99 34.33 -11.12
CA LEU A 782 6.04 33.55 -11.91
C LEU A 782 4.82 34.41 -12.30
N LYS A 783 4.25 35.15 -11.35
CA LYS A 783 3.09 36.02 -11.60
C LYS A 783 3.45 37.28 -12.41
N GLU A 784 4.58 37.91 -12.10
CA GLU A 784 5.04 39.12 -12.81
C GLU A 784 5.38 38.85 -14.29
N THR A 785 5.78 37.63 -14.61
CA THR A 785 6.21 37.24 -15.96
C THR A 785 5.14 36.49 -16.75
N ALA A 786 3.95 36.27 -16.16
CA ALA A 786 2.83 35.64 -16.83
C ALA A 786 2.33 36.44 -18.04
N GLU A 787 1.87 35.74 -19.07
CA GLU A 787 1.29 36.33 -20.28
C GLU A 787 -0.22 36.54 -20.09
N LYS A 788 -0.64 37.81 -20.11
CA LYS A 788 -2.04 38.21 -19.89
C LYS A 788 -2.81 38.44 -21.19
N ASP A 789 -2.12 38.70 -22.29
CA ASP A 789 -2.74 38.80 -23.63
C ASP A 789 -1.95 37.93 -24.62
N PRO A 790 -2.04 36.59 -24.49
CA PRO A 790 -1.26 35.66 -25.30
C PRO A 790 -1.64 35.67 -26.78
N ASN A 791 -2.79 36.26 -27.14
CA ASN A 791 -3.27 36.38 -28.52
C ASN A 791 -3.12 37.79 -29.09
N GLY A 792 -2.71 38.78 -28.30
CA GLY A 792 -2.56 40.17 -28.73
C GLY A 792 -3.87 40.81 -29.20
N ASN A 793 -5.01 40.32 -28.71
CA ASN A 793 -6.34 40.70 -29.18
C ASN A 793 -7.09 41.60 -28.18
N GLY A 794 -6.45 41.98 -27.08
CA GLY A 794 -7.05 42.80 -26.03
C GLY A 794 -8.09 42.06 -25.19
N SER A 795 -8.16 40.73 -25.25
CA SER A 795 -8.99 39.94 -24.33
C SER A 795 -8.45 40.05 -22.91
N THR A 796 -9.31 40.41 -21.97
CA THR A 796 -8.94 40.57 -20.56
C THR A 796 -8.84 39.18 -19.93
N TRP A 797 -7.62 38.77 -19.56
CA TRP A 797 -7.40 37.57 -18.75
C TRP A 797 -8.09 37.73 -17.39
N ASP A 798 -8.86 36.72 -16.99
CA ASP A 798 -9.55 36.70 -15.71
C ASP A 798 -8.58 36.24 -14.62
N GLU A 799 -7.89 37.20 -14.01
CA GLU A 799 -6.89 36.95 -12.97
C GLU A 799 -7.47 36.37 -11.67
N GLU A 800 -8.75 36.64 -11.39
CA GLU A 800 -9.43 36.13 -10.20
C GLU A 800 -9.77 34.64 -10.33
N ARG A 801 -10.03 34.18 -11.56
CA ARG A 801 -10.37 32.77 -11.82
C ARG A 801 -9.16 31.93 -12.20
N PHE A 802 -8.27 32.43 -13.05
CA PHE A 802 -7.24 31.62 -13.69
C PHE A 802 -5.81 32.06 -13.35
N GLY A 803 -5.64 32.84 -12.28
CA GLY A 803 -4.35 33.32 -11.81
C GLY A 803 -3.73 34.37 -12.73
N ALA A 804 -2.46 34.67 -12.56
CA ALA A 804 -1.83 35.86 -13.14
C ALA A 804 -1.72 35.90 -14.68
N GLY A 805 -2.02 34.81 -15.38
CA GLY A 805 -1.87 34.67 -16.83
C GLY A 805 -1.43 33.27 -17.23
N ILE A 806 -1.00 33.12 -18.48
CA ILE A 806 -0.34 31.91 -18.97
C ILE A 806 1.16 31.97 -18.66
N LEU A 807 1.75 30.88 -18.18
CA LEU A 807 3.19 30.74 -17.98
C LEU A 807 3.99 31.18 -19.23
N SER A 808 4.95 32.09 -19.04
CA SER A 808 6.01 32.38 -20.03
C SER A 808 7.37 32.00 -19.47
N VAL A 809 7.92 30.87 -19.94
CA VAL A 809 9.28 30.44 -19.56
C VAL A 809 10.32 31.46 -20.03
N LYS A 810 10.09 32.09 -21.19
CA LYS A 810 10.96 33.15 -21.71
C LYS A 810 11.06 34.33 -20.74
N LYS A 811 9.92 34.97 -20.41
CA LYS A 811 9.91 36.15 -19.55
C LYS A 811 10.46 35.82 -18.17
N LEU A 812 10.13 34.64 -17.64
CA LEU A 812 10.64 34.17 -16.34
C LEU A 812 12.18 34.02 -16.34
N LEU A 813 12.76 33.46 -17.40
CA LEU A 813 14.22 33.28 -17.51
C LEU A 813 14.96 34.52 -18.04
N GLU A 814 14.26 35.55 -18.48
CA GLU A 814 14.83 36.87 -18.80
C GLU A 814 14.87 37.80 -17.58
N LEU A 815 14.12 37.49 -16.53
CA LEU A 815 14.15 38.23 -15.28
C LEU A 815 15.55 38.15 -14.65
N GLU A 816 16.10 39.29 -14.28
CA GLU A 816 17.40 39.42 -13.62
C GLU A 816 17.20 39.79 -12.14
N MET A 817 18.05 39.22 -11.28
CA MET A 817 18.01 39.52 -9.85
C MET A 817 18.70 40.86 -9.56
N PRO A 818 18.23 41.64 -8.58
CA PRO A 818 18.92 42.85 -8.16
C PRO A 818 20.32 42.53 -7.64
N THR A 819 21.26 43.45 -7.85
CA THR A 819 22.67 43.29 -7.43
C THR A 819 23.05 44.25 -6.29
N GLU A 820 22.26 45.30 -6.06
CA GLU A 820 22.50 46.26 -4.99
C GLU A 820 21.88 45.78 -3.66
N ASP A 821 22.66 45.77 -2.57
CA ASP A 821 22.20 45.28 -1.25
C ASP A 821 20.88 45.91 -0.78
N GLY A 822 20.66 47.20 -1.07
CA GLY A 822 19.42 47.90 -0.74
C GLY A 822 18.21 47.36 -1.50
N GLU A 823 18.35 47.04 -2.78
CA GLU A 823 17.30 46.47 -3.62
C GLU A 823 17.05 45.01 -3.29
N ILE A 824 18.12 44.24 -3.01
CA ILE A 824 18.03 42.85 -2.55
C ILE A 824 17.23 42.78 -1.25
N LYS A 825 17.59 43.63 -0.28
CA LYS A 825 16.88 43.72 0.99
C LYS A 825 15.43 44.12 0.79
N LYS A 826 15.15 45.13 -0.04
CA LYS A 826 13.77 45.56 -0.34
C LYS A 826 12.95 44.46 -1.00
N LEU A 827 13.55 43.68 -1.91
CA LEU A 827 12.90 42.55 -2.57
C LEU A 827 12.53 41.47 -1.55
N LEU A 828 13.49 41.04 -0.72
CA LEU A 828 13.30 39.95 0.24
C LEU A 828 12.40 40.33 1.43
N ASP A 829 12.57 41.55 1.98
CA ASP A 829 11.72 42.08 3.06
C ASP A 829 10.29 42.37 2.57
N GLY A 830 10.12 42.57 1.26
CA GLY A 830 8.81 42.77 0.62
C GLY A 830 8.03 41.48 0.36
N LEU A 831 8.65 40.30 0.51
CA LEU A 831 7.96 39.02 0.38
C LEU A 831 7.06 38.80 1.60
N THR A 832 5.83 38.36 1.35
CA THR A 832 4.87 38.06 2.41
C THR A 832 4.77 36.56 2.58
N HIS A 833 4.98 36.10 3.80
CA HIS A 833 4.81 34.70 4.16
C HIS A 833 3.38 34.23 3.91
N ALA A 834 3.19 33.16 3.13
CA ALA A 834 1.88 32.73 2.61
C ALA A 834 0.87 32.37 3.71
N TYR A 835 1.36 31.88 4.84
CA TYR A 835 0.54 31.51 6.01
C TYR A 835 0.40 32.62 7.06
N LYS A 836 0.97 33.81 6.82
CA LYS A 836 0.86 34.92 7.76
C LYS A 836 -0.62 35.27 7.98
N ASP A 837 -1.02 35.39 9.26
CA ASP A 837 -2.39 35.69 9.67
C ASP A 837 -3.45 34.64 9.30
N LYS A 838 -3.05 33.49 8.72
CA LYS A 838 -3.92 32.36 8.34
C LYS A 838 -3.93 31.20 9.33
N GLU A 839 -3.31 31.37 10.51
CA GLU A 839 -3.05 30.32 11.51
C GLU A 839 -4.21 30.04 12.49
N LYS A 840 -5.45 30.46 12.22
CA LYS A 840 -6.60 30.17 13.10
C LYS A 840 -7.68 29.32 12.41
N PRO A 841 -7.50 27.99 12.30
CA PRO A 841 -8.49 27.07 11.73
C PRO A 841 -9.70 26.79 12.64
N ALA A 842 -9.60 27.10 13.93
CA ALA A 842 -10.49 26.63 14.99
C ALA A 842 -11.97 27.09 14.89
N GLN A 843 -12.36 27.85 13.87
CA GLN A 843 -13.73 28.35 13.68
C GLN A 843 -14.50 27.68 12.54
N TRP A 844 -13.87 26.84 11.73
CA TRP A 844 -14.52 26.24 10.55
C TRP A 844 -15.18 24.88 10.81
N ASP A 845 -15.03 24.30 12.00
CA ASP A 845 -15.21 22.85 12.21
C ASP A 845 -16.47 22.48 13.02
N LEU A 846 -17.62 23.09 12.72
CA LEU A 846 -18.89 22.74 13.38
C LEU A 846 -19.70 21.67 12.62
N GLY A 847 -19.10 20.98 11.63
CA GLY A 847 -19.79 20.03 10.72
C GLY A 847 -19.63 20.35 9.23
N VAL A 848 -18.80 21.34 8.91
CA VAL A 848 -18.51 21.82 7.56
C VAL A 848 -17.78 20.76 6.72
N ARG A 849 -16.80 20.06 7.32
CA ARG A 849 -16.03 19.01 6.63
C ARG A 849 -16.90 17.83 6.21
N GLU A 850 -17.80 17.37 7.09
CA GLU A 850 -18.80 16.33 6.81
C GLU A 850 -19.73 16.77 5.68
N THR A 851 -20.25 18.01 5.78
CA THR A 851 -21.11 18.61 4.76
C THR A 851 -20.45 18.56 3.38
N VAL A 852 -19.19 18.95 3.28
CA VAL A 852 -18.45 19.04 2.02
C VAL A 852 -18.14 17.66 1.46
N HIS A 853 -17.71 16.72 2.31
CA HIS A 853 -17.48 15.35 1.90
C HIS A 853 -18.76 14.70 1.34
N PHE A 854 -19.89 14.93 2.02
CA PHE A 854 -21.21 14.49 1.58
C PHE A 854 -21.60 15.09 0.22
N LEU A 855 -21.40 16.40 0.05
CA LEU A 855 -21.71 17.11 -1.18
C LEU A 855 -20.80 16.69 -2.33
N TRP A 856 -19.51 16.50 -2.07
CA TRP A 856 -18.55 16.00 -3.05
C TRP A 856 -18.97 14.63 -3.58
N ASN A 857 -19.37 13.71 -2.70
CA ASN A 857 -19.90 12.40 -3.09
C ASN A 857 -21.25 12.49 -3.82
N THR A 858 -22.06 13.51 -3.54
CA THR A 858 -23.33 13.80 -4.23
C THR A 858 -23.09 14.27 -5.66
N ALA A 859 -22.21 15.25 -5.87
CA ALA A 859 -21.79 15.71 -7.20
C ALA A 859 -21.27 14.53 -8.03
N ARG A 860 -20.45 13.69 -7.42
CA ARG A 860 -19.90 12.49 -8.05
C ARG A 860 -20.97 11.50 -8.52
N LYS A 861 -21.95 11.14 -7.68
CA LYS A 861 -23.04 10.22 -8.06
C LYS A 861 -23.82 10.72 -9.29
N LYS A 862 -24.00 12.04 -9.41
CA LYS A 862 -24.76 12.66 -10.50
C LYS A 862 -23.95 12.80 -11.80
N LEU A 863 -22.64 13.01 -11.69
CA LEU A 863 -21.73 13.13 -12.84
C LEU A 863 -21.38 11.78 -13.50
N THR A 864 -21.76 10.65 -12.90
CA THR A 864 -21.44 9.29 -13.37
C THR A 864 -22.71 8.45 -13.60
N PRO A 865 -23.25 8.40 -14.84
CA PRO A 865 -24.40 7.56 -15.16
C PRO A 865 -24.13 6.07 -14.92
N GLY A 866 -24.99 5.40 -14.14
CA GLY A 866 -24.88 3.97 -13.79
C GLY A 866 -24.33 3.67 -12.40
N PHE A 867 -24.04 4.69 -11.57
CA PHE A 867 -23.50 4.53 -10.22
C PHE A 867 -24.57 4.34 -9.12
N GLU A 868 -25.69 3.68 -9.44
CA GLU A 868 -26.86 3.63 -8.55
C GLU A 868 -26.86 2.49 -7.52
N SER A 869 -25.84 1.62 -7.42
CA SER A 869 -26.06 0.31 -6.77
C SER A 869 -25.27 -0.07 -5.50
N THR A 870 -24.46 0.77 -4.83
CA THR A 870 -23.69 0.25 -3.66
C THR A 870 -23.51 1.11 -2.41
N THR A 871 -23.73 2.43 -2.42
CA THR A 871 -23.65 3.19 -1.15
C THR A 871 -25.05 3.32 -0.55
N GLY A 872 -25.27 2.76 0.63
CA GLY A 872 -26.46 3.01 1.43
C GLY A 872 -26.73 4.50 1.62
N GLN A 873 -28.01 4.86 1.82
CA GLN A 873 -28.40 6.24 2.13
C GLN A 873 -27.86 6.61 3.53
N GLU A 874 -26.67 7.22 3.59
CA GLU A 874 -26.17 7.85 4.82
C GLU A 874 -26.90 9.17 5.07
N SER A 875 -27.50 9.32 6.25
CA SER A 875 -28.10 10.58 6.73
C SER A 875 -27.04 11.50 7.34
N LEU A 876 -27.12 12.81 7.10
CA LEU A 876 -26.25 13.81 7.73
C LEU A 876 -26.39 13.81 9.27
N THR A 877 -25.28 13.98 9.99
CA THR A 877 -25.31 14.20 11.44
C THR A 877 -26.03 15.51 11.80
N GLU A 878 -26.40 15.68 13.08
CA GLU A 878 -26.98 16.94 13.57
C GLU A 878 -26.04 18.14 13.34
N ARG A 879 -24.72 17.96 13.51
CA ARG A 879 -23.70 18.98 13.28
C ARG A 879 -23.65 19.39 11.80
N ALA A 880 -23.61 18.43 10.88
CA ALA A 880 -23.66 18.73 9.45
C ALA A 880 -24.98 19.38 9.05
N ARG A 881 -26.11 18.99 9.64
CA ARG A 881 -27.40 19.68 9.42
C ARG A 881 -27.38 21.13 9.89
N ILE A 882 -26.76 21.42 11.04
CA ILE A 882 -26.54 22.79 11.54
C ILE A 882 -25.62 23.56 10.59
N SER A 883 -24.55 22.93 10.08
CA SER A 883 -23.62 23.53 9.11
C SER A 883 -24.32 23.87 7.80
N VAL A 884 -25.06 22.93 7.21
CA VAL A 884 -25.86 23.18 5.99
C VAL A 884 -26.91 24.26 6.24
N ALA A 885 -27.59 24.25 7.39
CA ALA A 885 -28.52 25.31 7.78
C ALA A 885 -27.85 26.69 7.79
N ALA A 886 -26.67 26.78 8.42
CA ALA A 886 -25.90 28.01 8.50
C ALA A 886 -25.43 28.49 7.11
N MET A 887 -24.94 27.58 6.26
CA MET A 887 -24.45 27.90 4.91
C MET A 887 -25.55 28.21 3.90
N THR A 888 -26.72 27.59 4.04
CA THR A 888 -27.86 27.77 3.12
C THR A 888 -28.89 28.78 3.63
N GLY A 889 -28.73 29.29 4.85
CA GLY A 889 -29.69 30.20 5.50
C GLY A 889 -31.04 29.53 5.85
N ARG A 890 -31.09 28.21 5.91
CA ARG A 890 -32.31 27.42 6.20
C ARG A 890 -32.37 27.03 7.67
N PRO A 891 -33.56 26.93 8.29
CA PRO A 891 -33.66 26.39 9.64
C PRO A 891 -33.32 24.89 9.65
N VAL A 892 -32.61 24.42 10.69
CA VAL A 892 -32.05 23.06 10.81
C VAL A 892 -33.09 21.95 10.56
N ASN A 893 -34.33 22.16 11.02
CA ASN A 893 -35.43 21.21 10.82
C ASN A 893 -36.02 21.19 9.40
N LYS A 894 -35.53 22.04 8.51
CA LYS A 894 -35.85 22.07 7.07
C LYS A 894 -34.62 21.81 6.20
N VAL A 895 -33.50 21.42 6.81
CA VAL A 895 -32.32 20.96 6.10
C VAL A 895 -32.55 19.54 5.61
N PHE A 896 -32.10 19.28 4.39
CA PHE A 896 -32.24 18.01 3.72
C PHE A 896 -31.61 16.85 4.51
N GLU A 897 -32.27 15.69 4.49
CA GLU A 897 -31.86 14.50 5.24
C GLU A 897 -31.11 13.47 4.37
N SER A 898 -31.17 13.59 3.04
CA SER A 898 -30.58 12.61 2.11
C SER A 898 -30.02 13.20 0.81
N TYR A 899 -29.13 12.40 0.18
CA TYR A 899 -28.39 12.70 -1.06
C TYR A 899 -29.27 13.17 -2.24
N ASP A 900 -30.52 12.71 -2.32
CA ASP A 900 -31.41 12.93 -3.46
C ASP A 900 -32.02 14.34 -3.49
N GLN A 901 -31.88 15.08 -2.38
CA GLN A 901 -32.58 16.34 -2.17
C GLN A 901 -31.76 17.59 -2.56
N PHE A 902 -30.47 17.43 -2.90
CA PHE A 902 -29.59 18.51 -3.37
C PHE A 902 -29.56 18.58 -4.91
N ASP A 903 -29.53 19.77 -5.51
CA ASP A 903 -29.22 19.94 -6.94
C ASP A 903 -27.72 20.21 -7.18
N GLU A 904 -27.27 20.18 -8.44
CA GLU A 904 -25.86 20.43 -8.81
C GLU A 904 -25.39 21.82 -8.36
N ASP A 905 -26.26 22.81 -8.52
CA ASP A 905 -25.99 24.24 -8.27
C ASP A 905 -25.78 24.53 -6.76
N GLN A 906 -26.48 23.82 -5.87
CA GLN A 906 -26.32 23.92 -4.42
C GLN A 906 -25.09 23.18 -3.91
N THR A 907 -24.77 22.04 -4.53
CA THR A 907 -23.60 21.23 -4.17
C THR A 907 -22.32 22.00 -4.46
N GLU A 908 -22.26 22.63 -5.61
CA GLU A 908 -21.16 23.48 -6.07
C GLU A 908 -20.95 24.72 -5.18
N LYS A 909 -22.03 25.45 -4.85
CA LYS A 909 -21.95 26.63 -3.97
C LYS A 909 -21.39 26.31 -2.59
N LEU A 910 -21.77 25.17 -2.03
CA LEU A 910 -21.33 24.75 -0.69
C LEU A 910 -19.88 24.25 -0.70
N LEU A 911 -19.46 23.53 -1.74
CA LEU A 911 -18.04 23.19 -1.94
C LEU A 911 -17.20 24.46 -2.08
N LYS A 912 -17.66 25.45 -2.86
CA LYS A 912 -16.97 26.72 -3.03
C LYS A 912 -16.77 27.46 -1.69
N VAL A 913 -17.81 27.58 -0.87
CA VAL A 913 -17.71 28.20 0.46
C VAL A 913 -16.68 27.50 1.36
N TYR A 914 -16.57 26.18 1.27
CA TYR A 914 -15.56 25.42 2.01
C TYR A 914 -14.14 25.63 1.49
N PHE A 915 -13.93 25.53 0.18
CA PHE A 915 -12.60 25.76 -0.38
C PHE A 915 -12.14 27.22 -0.17
N GLU A 916 -13.07 28.18 -0.21
CA GLU A 916 -12.83 29.58 0.16
C GLU A 916 -12.49 29.75 1.64
N SER A 917 -12.98 28.90 2.54
CA SER A 917 -12.65 29.03 3.96
C SER A 917 -11.18 28.69 4.25
N PHE A 918 -10.43 28.05 3.36
CA PHE A 918 -8.98 27.80 3.57
C PHE A 918 -8.09 28.94 3.06
N ASN A 919 -8.64 29.92 2.37
CA ASN A 919 -7.93 31.07 1.80
C ASN A 919 -8.01 32.29 2.70
#